data_AF-A0A5N6W6C9-F1
#
_entry.id   AF-A0A5N6W6C9-F1
#
_cell.length_a   1.000
_cell.length_b   1.000
_cell.length_c   1.000
_cell.angle_alpha   90.00
_cell.angle_beta   90.00
_cell.angle_gamma   90.00
#
_symmetry.space_group_name_H-M   'P 1'
#
loop_
_entity.id
_entity.type
_entity.pdbx_description
1 polymer ?
#
loop_
_entity_poly.entity_id
_entity_poly.type
_entity_poly.pdbx_seq_one_letter_code
_entity_poly.pdbx_strand_id
1 'polypeptide(L)'
;MASVTIELPYLSSHYSIAESTLTTLTQAPTVELVNQLLEAITKKAREYDDLKSDKLRLEVELENAVRSSESKVKVLKSSVEKGHAEVEESRKKLHESENIRSSLESEIASLKSSSTSNESEVSSLKSRISSLEASNRDTLALLESKSAAYDKLAEELSTQHKKTIELRRELSSAEQNLQAANSASASARFREQSLQQDLDLTKKNNEWFETELKTKSAEYLKFRKEKSARIAELQRENEEASATIDSLRRSENALKSRLDEVEQRYEESLSSIQQLKEEAIQTAESFRIELDSANRLAELQGNAAETAKQRVQECQLALEKARDDAAEEIARLRVEVETEHSDKEAAERRIAELELTVSQLESEGVAGRRSMSPAPGLNGGPSTPVRPSTPVGTFSPRASRGKGGLTLTQMYTEYDRMRTLLAAEQKTSQELRSTLDEMVQDLEASKPEIDELRADHARLENAVVEMSNILETAGKERDDATKEARKWQGQVEGLAREGDILRQQLRDLSAQVKVLVLEVAVLKEGEGSYDREELEKIARKEVEDAAAELTPTGRFISQNLMTFKDLHELQEQNVTLRRMLRELGDKMEGAEAREKDAVRQQEQEELKELRIRVQTYRDEIANLVAQTKSYVKERDTFRSMLTRRRQTVGDSAFSQSLPLGAAPPGAADEHMKDAPDYAELLRKVQAHFDSFREESATDHSALKQQVNELSRKNSELMSEISRSSSQLGAATQRAELLQSNFNMLKSENAELQKRYAALFENANRQDIKTQQAAEDLVETKGLVESLQRENANLKAEKELWKNIERRLIEDNETLRNERSRLDSLNANLQTILNEREHTDSESRRRLQLSVESLESELQSTKRKLNDEVEESKKAALRREYEHEQSQKRIDDLVTSLGSTREELVGIKTTRDHLQSRVDELTVELRSAEERLQVMQSRPSVSAAPTEAPTTVEDGAQESGLTREQELGIQVAELKRDLDLAKGELEHAKEQVEDYRAISQGAEERLESVTETHEQYREETERLVEEKDKKIQDLEKRIEEISSELSTTNSELSKLRDEQGDVARRLEEQKSHLEAEITRLKDENERQLAAAQYHQADLKAQAEISQHAQQNYESELVKHAEAAKNLQLVRSEANQLKLELVESRAQADTYKKDLTQKEESWNELKDRYESELSELQKRREETKAKALHPTWKVFKRSSNSCVVRRKLLMFSIIYQHKKVNVCASSSNIRNLNWTRRG
;
A
#
# COMPACT_ATOMS: atom_id res chain seq x y z
N MET A 1 73.71 -239.51 -84.26
CA MET A 1 74.62 -240.47 -84.92
C MET A 1 75.54 -239.69 -85.85
N ALA A 2 76.78 -239.45 -85.46
CA ALA A 2 77.89 -239.05 -86.31
C ALA A 2 79.18 -239.23 -85.50
N SER A 3 80.24 -239.75 -86.11
CA SER A 3 81.58 -239.73 -85.52
C SER A 3 82.09 -238.29 -85.49
N VAL A 4 82.68 -237.86 -84.36
CA VAL A 4 83.27 -236.51 -84.28
C VAL A 4 84.52 -236.45 -85.15
N THR A 5 84.43 -235.79 -86.30
CA THR A 5 85.60 -235.22 -86.97
C THR A 5 86.10 -234.05 -86.15
N ILE A 6 87.34 -234.13 -85.69
CA ILE A 6 88.04 -233.00 -85.06
C ILE A 6 88.54 -232.09 -86.19
N GLU A 7 88.09 -230.84 -86.24
CA GLU A 7 88.66 -229.85 -87.16
C GLU A 7 90.03 -229.37 -86.68
N LEU A 8 91.02 -230.17 -87.03
CA LEU A 8 92.45 -229.91 -86.85
C LEU A 8 92.89 -228.53 -87.41
N PRO A 9 92.37 -228.02 -88.55
CA PRO A 9 92.72 -226.67 -89.03
C PRO A 9 92.27 -225.54 -88.09
N TYR A 10 91.09 -225.68 -87.47
CA TYR A 10 90.55 -224.66 -86.56
C TYR A 10 91.35 -224.61 -85.25
N LEU A 11 91.61 -225.78 -84.66
CA LEU A 11 92.44 -225.87 -83.44
C LEU A 11 93.88 -225.40 -83.70
N SER A 12 94.44 -225.75 -84.85
CA SER A 12 95.75 -225.29 -85.33
C SER A 12 95.86 -223.77 -85.33
N SER A 13 94.91 -223.08 -85.97
CA SER A 13 94.92 -221.61 -86.06
C SER A 13 94.58 -220.90 -84.74
N HIS A 14 93.57 -221.35 -83.99
CA HIS A 14 93.09 -220.62 -82.81
C HIS A 14 94.03 -220.70 -81.60
N TYR A 15 94.81 -221.79 -81.48
CA TYR A 15 95.80 -222.00 -80.42
C TYR A 15 97.26 -221.93 -80.91
N SER A 16 97.49 -221.67 -82.20
CA SER A 16 98.83 -221.56 -82.82
C SER A 16 99.70 -222.82 -82.68
N ILE A 17 99.12 -224.00 -82.92
CA ILE A 17 99.81 -225.30 -82.86
C ILE A 17 99.84 -225.93 -84.26
N ALA A 18 101.00 -226.42 -84.69
CA ALA A 18 101.11 -227.06 -86.01
C ALA A 18 100.19 -228.29 -86.17
N GLU A 19 99.57 -228.42 -87.34
CA GLU A 19 98.57 -229.45 -87.59
C GLU A 19 99.17 -230.87 -87.66
N SER A 20 100.46 -230.98 -88.00
CA SER A 20 101.25 -232.21 -87.95
C SER A 20 101.44 -232.77 -86.54
N THR A 21 101.54 -231.92 -85.52
CA THR A 21 101.58 -232.35 -84.11
C THR A 21 100.20 -232.78 -83.61
N LEU A 22 99.13 -232.09 -83.99
CA LEU A 22 97.76 -232.49 -83.63
C LEU A 22 97.33 -233.82 -84.29
N THR A 23 97.79 -234.09 -85.52
CA THR A 23 97.57 -235.38 -86.21
C THR A 23 98.43 -236.52 -85.65
N THR A 24 99.69 -236.27 -85.29
CA THR A 24 100.49 -237.31 -84.59
C THR A 24 99.94 -237.61 -83.20
N LEU A 25 99.42 -236.63 -82.45
CA LEU A 25 98.77 -236.89 -81.16
C LEU A 25 97.54 -237.81 -81.30
N THR A 26 96.74 -237.64 -82.37
CA THR A 26 95.52 -238.45 -82.58
C THR A 26 95.78 -239.85 -83.15
N GLN A 27 96.99 -240.13 -83.65
CA GLN A 27 97.38 -241.45 -84.17
C GLN A 27 98.37 -242.21 -83.26
N ALA A 28 99.26 -241.50 -82.58
CA ALA A 28 100.33 -242.05 -81.74
C ALA A 28 100.69 -241.06 -80.58
N PRO A 29 99.83 -240.92 -79.56
CA PRO A 29 100.03 -239.93 -78.50
C PRO A 29 101.23 -240.25 -77.60
N THR A 30 102.19 -239.31 -77.55
CA THR A 30 103.25 -239.26 -76.54
C THR A 30 102.99 -238.12 -75.54
N VAL A 31 103.58 -238.21 -74.35
CA VAL A 31 103.31 -237.30 -73.21
C VAL A 31 103.67 -235.84 -73.53
N GLU A 32 104.72 -235.61 -74.30
CA GLU A 32 105.22 -234.27 -74.63
C GLU A 32 104.24 -233.47 -75.51
N LEU A 33 103.56 -234.12 -76.46
CA LEU A 33 102.58 -233.45 -77.34
C LEU A 33 101.32 -233.01 -76.59
N VAL A 34 100.89 -233.75 -75.56
CA VAL A 34 99.73 -233.37 -74.73
C VAL A 34 100.02 -232.08 -73.95
N ASN A 35 101.24 -231.94 -73.42
CA ASN A 35 101.63 -230.77 -72.64
C ASN A 35 101.64 -229.49 -73.48
N GLN A 36 102.16 -229.53 -74.71
CA GLN A 36 102.17 -228.38 -75.62
C GLN A 36 100.75 -227.85 -75.91
N LEU A 37 99.76 -228.74 -76.05
CA LEU A 37 98.37 -228.37 -76.27
C LEU A 37 97.78 -227.63 -75.05
N LEU A 38 98.00 -228.15 -73.84
CA LEU A 38 97.51 -227.56 -72.60
C LEU A 38 98.19 -226.20 -72.29
N GLU A 39 99.46 -226.06 -72.63
CA GLU A 39 100.22 -224.82 -72.45
C GLU A 39 99.75 -223.69 -73.38
N ALA A 40 99.41 -224.00 -74.64
CA ALA A 40 98.82 -223.02 -75.56
C ALA A 40 97.40 -222.58 -75.14
N ILE A 41 96.56 -223.53 -74.70
CA ILE A 41 95.19 -223.25 -74.22
C ILE A 41 95.24 -222.33 -72.98
N THR A 42 96.13 -222.62 -72.02
CA THR A 42 96.27 -221.79 -70.82
C THR A 42 96.85 -220.40 -71.09
N LYS A 43 97.65 -220.24 -72.15
CA LYS A 43 98.09 -218.91 -72.64
C LYS A 43 96.92 -218.08 -73.17
N LYS A 44 96.14 -218.66 -74.09
CA LYS A 44 94.96 -218.02 -74.72
C LYS A 44 93.86 -217.64 -73.72
N ALA A 45 93.72 -218.41 -72.63
CA ALA A 45 92.78 -218.09 -71.56
C ALA A 45 93.15 -216.80 -70.80
N ARG A 46 94.43 -216.62 -70.46
CA ARG A 46 94.91 -215.43 -69.72
C ARG A 46 94.72 -214.13 -70.51
N GLU A 47 95.07 -214.15 -71.79
CA GLU A 47 94.88 -213.00 -72.70
C GLU A 47 93.43 -212.49 -72.75
N TYR A 48 92.45 -213.39 -72.58
CA TYR A 48 91.02 -213.05 -72.58
C TYR A 48 90.56 -212.44 -71.25
N ASP A 49 91.03 -212.96 -70.12
CA ASP A 49 90.69 -212.41 -68.79
C ASP A 49 91.34 -211.02 -68.57
N ASP A 50 92.58 -210.82 -69.05
CA ASP A 50 93.26 -209.51 -69.01
C ASP A 50 92.45 -208.45 -69.78
N LEU A 51 92.11 -208.72 -71.06
CA LEU A 51 91.29 -207.84 -71.91
C LEU A 51 89.93 -207.49 -71.31
N LYS A 52 89.33 -208.43 -70.57
CA LYS A 52 88.05 -208.25 -69.90
C LYS A 52 88.17 -207.33 -68.68
N SER A 53 89.33 -207.29 -68.02
CA SER A 53 89.59 -206.41 -66.87
C SER A 53 89.75 -204.94 -67.29
N ASP A 54 90.50 -204.68 -68.38
CA ASP A 54 90.71 -203.32 -68.91
C ASP A 54 89.39 -202.67 -69.38
N LYS A 55 88.49 -203.45 -69.99
CA LYS A 55 87.15 -202.97 -70.38
C LYS A 55 86.36 -202.44 -69.16
N LEU A 56 86.30 -203.22 -68.08
CA LEU A 56 85.59 -202.84 -66.86
C LEU A 56 86.18 -201.57 -66.22
N ARG A 57 87.51 -201.42 -66.27
CA ARG A 57 88.19 -200.22 -65.78
C ARG A 57 87.77 -198.97 -66.54
N LEU A 58 87.79 -199.02 -67.88
CA LEU A 58 87.43 -197.87 -68.73
C LEU A 58 85.97 -197.44 -68.57
N GLU A 59 85.04 -198.39 -68.35
CA GLU A 59 83.63 -198.08 -68.09
C GLU A 59 83.43 -197.29 -66.78
N VAL A 60 84.20 -197.62 -65.73
CA VAL A 60 84.17 -196.90 -64.43
C VAL A 60 84.84 -195.51 -64.50
N GLU A 61 85.94 -195.38 -65.25
CA GLU A 61 86.58 -194.07 -65.46
C GLU A 61 85.63 -193.10 -66.22
N LEU A 62 84.85 -193.61 -67.17
CA LEU A 62 83.89 -192.82 -67.94
C LEU A 62 82.65 -192.39 -67.12
N GLU A 63 82.06 -193.27 -66.31
CA GLU A 63 80.95 -192.89 -65.40
C GLU A 63 81.34 -191.73 -64.46
N ASN A 64 82.54 -191.77 -63.89
CA ASN A 64 83.02 -190.74 -62.97
C ASN A 64 83.22 -189.38 -63.67
N ALA A 65 83.71 -189.39 -64.92
CA ALA A 65 83.82 -188.17 -65.74
C ALA A 65 82.45 -187.53 -66.01
N VAL A 66 81.44 -188.34 -66.36
CA VAL A 66 80.07 -187.86 -66.61
C VAL A 66 79.48 -187.23 -65.35
N ARG A 67 79.45 -187.95 -64.22
CA ARG A 67 78.91 -187.45 -62.94
C ARG A 67 79.60 -186.17 -62.47
N SER A 68 80.92 -186.06 -62.66
CA SER A 68 81.68 -184.85 -62.37
C SER A 68 81.23 -183.66 -63.22
N SER A 69 80.98 -183.86 -64.52
CA SER A 69 80.55 -182.78 -65.42
C SER A 69 79.12 -182.29 -65.12
N GLU A 70 78.17 -183.20 -64.87
CA GLU A 70 76.79 -182.85 -64.50
C GLU A 70 76.72 -182.02 -63.21
N SER A 71 77.53 -182.36 -62.20
CA SER A 71 77.58 -181.63 -60.94
C SER A 71 77.97 -180.15 -61.14
N LYS A 72 78.96 -179.88 -62.01
CA LYS A 72 79.42 -178.53 -62.33
C LYS A 72 78.37 -177.72 -63.09
N VAL A 73 77.69 -178.34 -64.05
CA VAL A 73 76.59 -177.68 -64.80
C VAL A 73 75.46 -177.25 -63.87
N LYS A 74 75.10 -178.08 -62.87
CA LYS A 74 74.05 -177.76 -61.90
C LYS A 74 74.42 -176.57 -60.98
N VAL A 75 75.68 -176.47 -60.56
CA VAL A 75 76.18 -175.32 -59.78
C VAL A 75 76.16 -174.04 -60.61
N LEU A 76 76.63 -174.08 -61.87
CA LEU A 76 76.64 -172.90 -62.74
C LEU A 76 75.23 -172.36 -63.03
N LYS A 77 74.24 -173.23 -63.29
CA LYS A 77 72.85 -172.80 -63.51
C LYS A 77 72.28 -172.05 -62.29
N SER A 78 72.41 -172.62 -61.10
CA SER A 78 71.89 -171.98 -59.88
C SER A 78 72.63 -170.68 -59.50
N SER A 79 73.86 -170.48 -59.97
CA SER A 79 74.57 -169.19 -59.86
C SER A 79 74.01 -168.13 -60.82
N VAL A 80 73.65 -168.50 -62.05
CA VAL A 80 73.07 -167.59 -63.05
C VAL A 80 71.64 -167.18 -62.65
N GLU A 81 70.84 -168.13 -62.18
CA GLU A 81 69.46 -167.90 -61.72
C GLU A 81 69.41 -166.88 -60.55
N LYS A 82 70.35 -166.95 -59.60
CA LYS A 82 70.48 -165.96 -58.52
C LYS A 82 70.83 -164.57 -59.03
N GLY A 83 71.88 -164.44 -59.84
CA GLY A 83 72.31 -163.14 -60.38
C GLY A 83 71.21 -162.46 -61.22
N HIS A 84 70.37 -163.24 -61.89
CA HIS A 84 69.24 -162.69 -62.65
C HIS A 84 68.15 -162.07 -61.76
N ALA A 85 67.88 -162.66 -60.59
CA ALA A 85 66.92 -162.15 -59.62
C ALA A 85 67.41 -160.85 -58.93
N GLU A 86 68.69 -160.80 -58.56
CA GLU A 86 69.32 -159.62 -57.95
C GLU A 86 69.27 -158.40 -58.87
N VAL A 87 69.40 -158.60 -60.19
CA VAL A 87 69.27 -157.54 -61.21
C VAL A 87 67.82 -157.04 -61.35
N GLU A 88 66.81 -157.92 -61.26
CA GLU A 88 65.41 -157.50 -61.25
C GLU A 88 65.05 -156.68 -60.01
N GLU A 89 65.50 -157.11 -58.82
CA GLU A 89 65.24 -156.40 -57.57
C GLU A 89 65.88 -155.00 -57.58
N SER A 90 67.10 -154.90 -58.12
CA SER A 90 67.81 -153.63 -58.27
C SER A 90 67.08 -152.65 -59.21
N ARG A 91 66.48 -153.15 -60.31
CA ARG A 91 65.70 -152.32 -61.24
C ARG A 91 64.40 -151.79 -60.64
N LYS A 92 63.72 -152.59 -59.81
CA LYS A 92 62.48 -152.18 -59.11
C LYS A 92 62.77 -151.03 -58.14
N LYS A 93 63.80 -151.17 -57.30
CA LYS A 93 64.26 -150.11 -56.36
C LYS A 93 64.68 -148.82 -57.06
N LEU A 94 65.33 -148.91 -58.23
CA LEU A 94 65.70 -147.73 -59.02
C LEU A 94 64.43 -146.97 -59.46
N HIS A 95 63.46 -147.66 -60.05
CA HIS A 95 62.24 -147.02 -60.54
C HIS A 95 61.35 -146.46 -59.42
N GLU A 96 61.30 -147.13 -58.26
CA GLU A 96 60.68 -146.58 -57.04
C GLU A 96 61.33 -145.25 -56.62
N SER A 97 62.67 -145.16 -56.66
CA SER A 97 63.39 -143.93 -56.31
C SER A 97 63.18 -142.77 -57.29
N GLU A 98 63.03 -143.06 -58.59
CA GLU A 98 62.75 -142.05 -59.62
C GLU A 98 61.34 -141.43 -59.43
N ASN A 99 60.35 -142.25 -59.09
CA ASN A 99 58.98 -141.80 -58.84
C ASN A 99 58.88 -140.95 -57.55
N ILE A 100 59.67 -141.27 -56.52
CA ILE A 100 59.78 -140.44 -55.30
C ILE A 100 60.46 -139.09 -55.60
N ARG A 101 61.48 -139.07 -56.48
CA ARG A 101 62.14 -137.81 -56.87
C ARG A 101 61.18 -136.87 -57.62
N SER A 102 60.41 -137.40 -58.57
CA SER A 102 59.50 -136.57 -59.37
C SER A 102 58.31 -136.02 -58.55
N SER A 103 57.80 -136.77 -57.56
CA SER A 103 56.78 -136.23 -56.66
C SER A 103 57.32 -135.09 -55.80
N LEU A 104 58.50 -135.26 -55.18
CA LEU A 104 59.14 -134.22 -54.36
C LEU A 104 59.49 -132.96 -55.17
N GLU A 105 59.91 -133.10 -56.43
CA GLU A 105 60.16 -131.95 -57.32
C GLU A 105 58.86 -131.17 -57.63
N SER A 106 57.71 -131.84 -57.69
CA SER A 106 56.40 -131.18 -57.85
C SER A 106 55.93 -130.45 -56.57
N GLU A 107 56.20 -131.00 -55.39
CA GLU A 107 55.91 -130.36 -54.10
C GLU A 107 56.80 -129.13 -53.86
N ILE A 108 58.08 -129.20 -54.23
CA ILE A 108 59.00 -128.05 -54.16
C ILE A 108 58.54 -126.93 -55.10
N ALA A 109 57.95 -127.25 -56.25
CA ALA A 109 57.42 -126.25 -57.18
C ALA A 109 56.16 -125.55 -56.62
N SER A 110 55.22 -126.29 -56.00
CA SER A 110 53.99 -125.72 -55.43
C SER A 110 54.22 -124.94 -54.12
N LEU A 111 55.19 -125.37 -53.30
CA LEU A 111 55.64 -124.61 -52.13
C LEU A 111 56.32 -123.29 -52.52
N LYS A 112 57.08 -123.26 -53.63
CA LYS A 112 57.68 -122.01 -54.14
C LYS A 112 56.63 -121.02 -54.64
N SER A 113 55.66 -121.46 -55.46
CA SER A 113 54.64 -120.56 -56.00
C SER A 113 53.71 -120.00 -54.91
N SER A 114 53.31 -120.82 -53.94
CA SER A 114 52.56 -120.36 -52.77
C SER A 114 53.36 -119.40 -51.87
N SER A 115 54.66 -119.64 -51.66
CA SER A 115 55.54 -118.70 -50.95
C SER A 115 55.57 -117.32 -51.64
N THR A 116 55.75 -117.28 -52.96
CA THR A 116 55.75 -116.01 -53.72
C THR A 116 54.39 -115.30 -53.70
N SER A 117 53.27 -116.04 -53.68
CA SER A 117 51.93 -115.46 -53.50
C SER A 117 51.82 -114.78 -52.14
N ASN A 118 52.16 -115.51 -51.07
CA ASN A 118 52.11 -115.02 -49.69
C ASN A 118 53.00 -113.78 -49.47
N GLU A 119 54.20 -113.74 -50.05
CA GLU A 119 55.07 -112.56 -50.00
C GLU A 119 54.44 -111.34 -50.68
N SER A 120 53.79 -111.54 -51.83
CA SER A 120 53.07 -110.47 -52.53
C SER A 120 51.89 -109.94 -51.70
N GLU A 121 51.10 -110.82 -51.09
CA GLU A 121 49.98 -110.45 -50.21
C GLU A 121 50.47 -109.68 -48.98
N VAL A 122 51.53 -110.17 -48.30
CA VAL A 122 52.16 -109.49 -47.16
C VAL A 122 52.70 -108.11 -47.56
N SER A 123 53.23 -107.94 -48.78
CA SER A 123 53.66 -106.63 -49.27
C SER A 123 52.48 -105.65 -49.46
N SER A 124 51.35 -106.15 -50.00
CA SER A 124 50.13 -105.35 -50.23
C SER A 124 49.43 -104.97 -48.91
N LEU A 125 49.43 -105.87 -47.92
CA LEU A 125 48.90 -105.59 -46.59
C LEU A 125 49.76 -104.55 -45.87
N LYS A 126 51.09 -104.62 -45.97
CA LYS A 126 51.99 -103.60 -45.41
C LYS A 126 51.79 -102.22 -46.04
N SER A 127 51.66 -102.12 -47.37
CA SER A 127 51.38 -100.83 -48.02
C SER A 127 50.00 -100.29 -47.64
N ARG A 128 48.99 -101.15 -47.51
CA ARG A 128 47.65 -100.77 -47.04
C ARG A 128 47.64 -100.30 -45.59
N ILE A 129 48.37 -100.95 -44.70
CA ILE A 129 48.53 -100.52 -43.30
C ILE A 129 49.20 -99.14 -43.25
N SER A 130 50.30 -98.93 -43.97
CA SER A 130 50.99 -97.63 -44.04
C SER A 130 50.07 -96.50 -44.55
N SER A 131 49.26 -96.79 -45.57
CA SER A 131 48.24 -95.85 -46.09
C SER A 131 47.14 -95.54 -45.08
N LEU A 132 46.67 -96.52 -44.31
CA LEU A 132 45.66 -96.33 -43.26
C LEU A 132 46.23 -95.57 -42.06
N GLU A 133 47.48 -95.84 -41.67
CA GLU A 133 48.14 -95.07 -40.60
C GLU A 133 48.35 -93.60 -40.99
N ALA A 134 48.74 -93.31 -42.24
CA ALA A 134 48.84 -91.94 -42.75
C ALA A 134 47.48 -91.22 -42.65
N SER A 135 46.42 -91.84 -43.22
CA SER A 135 45.05 -91.31 -43.15
C SER A 135 44.55 -91.11 -41.71
N ASN A 136 44.93 -91.99 -40.78
CA ASN A 136 44.61 -91.83 -39.36
C ASN A 136 45.38 -90.67 -38.70
N ARG A 137 46.64 -90.42 -39.07
CA ARG A 137 47.40 -89.24 -38.61
C ARG A 137 46.78 -87.95 -39.15
N ASP A 138 46.42 -87.92 -40.43
CA ASP A 138 45.81 -86.75 -41.08
C ASP A 138 44.42 -86.43 -40.50
N THR A 139 43.60 -87.46 -40.24
CA THR A 139 42.28 -87.27 -39.62
C THR A 139 42.37 -86.89 -38.13
N LEU A 140 43.37 -87.37 -37.39
CA LEU A 140 43.64 -86.90 -36.03
C LEU A 140 44.08 -85.43 -36.02
N ALA A 141 45.01 -85.02 -36.89
CA ALA A 141 45.42 -83.61 -37.02
C ALA A 141 44.26 -82.69 -37.44
N LEU A 142 43.36 -83.17 -38.31
CA LEU A 142 42.12 -82.47 -38.64
C LEU A 142 41.17 -82.35 -37.42
N LEU A 143 41.09 -83.39 -36.59
CA LEU A 143 40.23 -83.40 -35.40
C LEU A 143 40.80 -82.49 -34.29
N GLU A 144 42.11 -82.51 -34.06
CA GLU A 144 42.81 -81.59 -33.15
C GLU A 144 42.66 -80.12 -33.59
N SER A 145 42.86 -79.82 -34.88
CA SER A 145 42.66 -78.46 -35.39
C SER A 145 41.21 -77.98 -35.30
N LYS A 146 40.23 -78.89 -35.46
CA LYS A 146 38.81 -78.57 -35.21
C LYS A 146 38.49 -78.40 -33.73
N SER A 147 39.06 -79.21 -32.83
CA SER A 147 38.93 -79.00 -31.38
C SER A 147 39.43 -77.62 -31.01
N ALA A 148 40.67 -77.28 -31.38
CA ALA A 148 41.27 -75.98 -31.09
C ALA A 148 40.50 -74.80 -31.72
N ALA A 149 39.73 -75.02 -32.79
CA ALA A 149 38.81 -74.02 -33.34
C ALA A 149 37.51 -73.90 -32.52
N TYR A 150 36.94 -75.01 -32.03
CA TYR A 150 35.79 -75.00 -31.12
C TYR A 150 36.14 -74.41 -29.75
N ASP A 151 37.32 -74.71 -29.21
CA ASP A 151 37.82 -74.18 -27.95
C ASP A 151 37.95 -72.64 -28.03
N LYS A 152 38.56 -72.12 -29.10
CA LYS A 152 38.60 -70.67 -29.38
C LYS A 152 37.21 -70.06 -29.54
N LEU A 153 36.30 -70.71 -30.28
CA LEU A 153 34.93 -70.23 -30.44
C LEU A 153 34.16 -70.19 -29.10
N ALA A 154 34.45 -71.13 -28.19
CA ALA A 154 33.91 -71.14 -26.83
C ALA A 154 34.51 -70.03 -25.96
N GLU A 155 35.80 -69.71 -26.08
CA GLU A 155 36.43 -68.55 -25.44
C GLU A 155 35.89 -67.22 -25.98
N GLU A 156 35.68 -67.11 -27.29
CA GLU A 156 35.05 -65.95 -27.93
C GLU A 156 33.59 -65.78 -27.45
N LEU A 157 32.78 -66.83 -27.46
CA LEU A 157 31.42 -66.78 -26.90
C LEU A 157 31.42 -66.42 -25.40
N SER A 158 32.36 -66.98 -24.61
CA SER A 158 32.51 -66.68 -23.18
C SER A 158 32.89 -65.22 -22.93
N THR A 159 33.81 -64.66 -23.71
CA THR A 159 34.23 -63.25 -23.59
C THR A 159 33.16 -62.27 -24.08
N GLN A 160 32.43 -62.59 -25.17
CA GLN A 160 31.28 -61.79 -25.60
C GLN A 160 30.12 -61.87 -24.60
N HIS A 161 29.89 -63.02 -23.96
CA HIS A 161 28.88 -63.15 -22.91
C HIS A 161 29.25 -62.33 -21.66
N LYS A 162 30.53 -62.35 -21.22
CA LYS A 162 31.03 -61.47 -20.14
C LYS A 162 30.83 -59.99 -20.47
N LYS A 163 31.25 -59.54 -21.66
CA LYS A 163 30.99 -58.17 -22.13
C LYS A 163 29.51 -57.82 -22.16
N THR A 164 28.64 -58.75 -22.54
CA THR A 164 27.18 -58.55 -22.52
C THR A 164 26.63 -58.37 -21.10
N ILE A 165 27.18 -59.08 -20.11
CA ILE A 165 26.83 -58.93 -18.69
C ILE A 165 27.36 -57.59 -18.15
N GLU A 166 28.61 -57.24 -18.48
CA GLU A 166 29.26 -55.98 -18.09
C GLU A 166 28.48 -54.77 -18.63
N LEU A 167 28.21 -54.73 -19.94
CA LEU A 167 27.41 -53.67 -20.58
C LEU A 167 25.97 -53.59 -20.03
N ARG A 168 25.33 -54.72 -19.68
CA ARG A 168 24.01 -54.71 -19.00
C ARG A 168 24.09 -54.16 -17.57
N ARG A 169 25.19 -54.42 -16.85
CA ARG A 169 25.43 -53.88 -15.51
C ARG A 169 25.74 -52.39 -15.54
N GLU A 170 26.50 -51.93 -16.53
CA GLU A 170 26.75 -50.51 -16.81
C GLU A 170 25.45 -49.79 -17.20
N LEU A 171 24.66 -50.35 -18.12
CA LEU A 171 23.34 -49.83 -18.50
C LEU A 171 22.43 -49.70 -17.28
N SER A 172 22.27 -50.76 -16.48
CA SER A 172 21.44 -50.73 -15.27
C SER A 172 21.95 -49.73 -14.23
N SER A 173 23.26 -49.55 -14.09
CA SER A 173 23.84 -48.52 -13.23
C SER A 173 23.59 -47.11 -13.79
N ALA A 174 23.62 -46.92 -15.10
CA ALA A 174 23.32 -45.65 -15.76
C ALA A 174 21.83 -45.28 -15.65
N GLU A 175 20.93 -46.25 -15.82
CA GLU A 175 19.48 -46.11 -15.58
C GLU A 175 19.18 -45.76 -14.11
N GLN A 176 19.82 -46.44 -13.15
CA GLN A 176 19.66 -46.15 -11.73
C GLN A 176 20.19 -44.75 -11.37
N ASN A 177 21.34 -44.34 -11.94
CA ASN A 177 21.88 -42.99 -11.79
C ASN A 177 20.98 -41.93 -12.45
N LEU A 178 20.39 -42.21 -13.61
CA LEU A 178 19.42 -41.35 -14.28
C LEU A 178 18.14 -41.18 -13.44
N GLN A 179 17.65 -42.26 -12.82
CA GLN A 179 16.49 -42.23 -11.93
C GLN A 179 16.79 -41.47 -10.62
N ALA A 180 18.00 -41.62 -10.08
CA ALA A 180 18.47 -40.83 -8.94
C ALA A 180 18.59 -39.33 -9.29
N ALA A 181 19.17 -39.00 -10.45
CA ALA A 181 19.27 -37.61 -10.93
C ALA A 181 17.90 -36.98 -11.20
N ASN A 182 16.96 -37.73 -11.81
CA ASN A 182 15.59 -37.26 -12.06
C ASN A 182 14.80 -37.06 -10.76
N SER A 183 14.91 -37.96 -9.78
CA SER A 183 14.25 -37.79 -8.48
C SER A 183 14.88 -36.68 -7.63
N ALA A 184 16.20 -36.46 -7.72
CA ALA A 184 16.86 -35.30 -7.14
C ALA A 184 16.43 -33.99 -7.82
N SER A 185 16.33 -33.96 -9.16
CA SER A 185 15.84 -32.81 -9.94
C SER A 185 14.38 -32.47 -9.62
N ALA A 186 13.51 -33.47 -9.53
CA ALA A 186 12.13 -33.29 -9.07
C ALA A 186 12.07 -32.73 -7.64
N SER A 187 12.89 -33.28 -6.73
CA SER A 187 12.99 -32.81 -5.34
C SER A 187 13.57 -31.39 -5.22
N ALA A 188 14.43 -30.98 -6.16
CA ALA A 188 14.93 -29.62 -6.26
C ALA A 188 13.82 -28.67 -6.75
N ARG A 189 13.10 -29.03 -7.82
CA ARG A 189 11.95 -28.26 -8.33
C ARG A 189 10.82 -28.10 -7.31
N PHE A 190 10.53 -29.13 -6.51
CA PHE A 190 9.54 -29.00 -5.42
C PHE A 190 10.02 -28.07 -4.30
N ARG A 191 11.31 -28.05 -3.95
CA ARG A 191 11.87 -27.05 -3.03
C ARG A 191 11.87 -25.64 -3.62
N GLU A 192 12.21 -25.51 -4.89
CA GLU A 192 12.17 -24.26 -5.65
C GLU A 192 10.74 -23.68 -5.66
N GLN A 193 9.73 -24.50 -6.00
CA GLN A 193 8.32 -24.10 -5.97
C GLN A 193 7.83 -23.76 -4.56
N SER A 194 8.25 -24.50 -3.53
CA SER A 194 7.93 -24.17 -2.13
C SER A 194 8.54 -22.83 -1.72
N LEU A 195 9.83 -22.62 -1.97
CA LEU A 195 10.53 -21.37 -1.67
C LEU A 195 9.96 -20.19 -2.48
N GLN A 196 9.52 -20.43 -3.72
CA GLN A 196 8.83 -19.44 -4.55
C GLN A 196 7.47 -19.05 -3.94
N GLN A 197 6.68 -20.03 -3.46
CA GLN A 197 5.44 -19.76 -2.74
C GLN A 197 5.68 -19.03 -1.41
N ASP A 198 6.67 -19.45 -0.61
CA ASP A 198 7.04 -18.78 0.65
C ASP A 198 7.50 -17.33 0.40
N LEU A 199 8.28 -17.11 -0.67
CA LEU A 199 8.78 -15.79 -1.07
C LEU A 199 7.64 -14.90 -1.60
N ASP A 200 6.71 -15.43 -2.40
CA ASP A 200 5.56 -14.67 -2.91
C ASP A 200 4.48 -14.44 -1.83
N LEU A 201 4.34 -15.33 -0.84
CA LEU A 201 3.58 -15.06 0.39
C LEU A 201 4.25 -13.98 1.23
N THR A 202 5.58 -13.99 1.35
CA THR A 202 6.34 -12.97 2.08
C THR A 202 6.26 -11.60 1.40
N LYS A 203 6.28 -11.55 0.05
CA LYS A 203 5.97 -10.33 -0.72
C LYS A 203 4.57 -9.82 -0.41
N LYS A 204 3.54 -10.66 -0.55
CA LYS A 204 2.14 -10.27 -0.27
C LYS A 204 1.93 -9.78 1.15
N ASN A 205 2.61 -10.39 2.12
CA ASN A 205 2.60 -9.93 3.51
C ASN A 205 3.30 -8.56 3.65
N ASN A 206 4.45 -8.35 3.02
CA ASN A 206 5.13 -7.04 3.02
C ASN A 206 4.32 -5.96 2.29
N GLU A 207 3.69 -6.28 1.15
CA GLU A 207 2.78 -5.41 0.42
C GLU A 207 1.56 -5.04 1.28
N TRP A 208 1.00 -6.00 2.02
CA TRP A 208 -0.10 -5.76 2.97
C TRP A 208 0.35 -4.92 4.17
N PHE A 209 1.52 -5.18 4.77
CA PHE A 209 2.08 -4.34 5.82
C PHE A 209 2.42 -2.94 5.32
N GLU A 210 2.87 -2.78 4.07
CA GLU A 210 3.10 -1.48 3.45
C GLU A 210 1.80 -0.73 3.16
N THR A 211 0.75 -1.39 2.66
CA THR A 211 -0.55 -0.74 2.45
C THR A 211 -1.18 -0.36 3.79
N GLU A 212 -1.09 -1.21 4.82
CA GLU A 212 -1.62 -0.88 6.15
C GLU A 212 -0.77 0.21 6.86
N LEU A 213 0.54 0.25 6.66
CA LEU A 213 1.37 1.40 7.11
C LEU A 213 0.95 2.69 6.38
N LYS A 214 0.65 2.63 5.09
CA LYS A 214 0.20 3.77 4.27
C LYS A 214 -1.21 4.23 4.65
N THR A 215 -2.17 3.32 4.86
CA THR A 215 -3.52 3.67 5.35
C THR A 215 -3.43 4.28 6.75
N LYS A 216 -2.73 3.66 7.70
CA LYS A 216 -2.59 4.20 9.06
C LYS A 216 -1.86 5.54 9.09
N SER A 217 -0.80 5.73 8.30
CA SER A 217 -0.15 7.04 8.20
C SER A 217 -1.05 8.11 7.57
N ALA A 218 -1.87 7.76 6.58
CA ALA A 218 -2.88 8.65 6.00
C ALA A 218 -4.03 8.97 6.98
N GLU A 219 -4.49 7.99 7.76
CA GLU A 219 -5.46 8.16 8.85
C GLU A 219 -4.90 9.07 9.95
N TYR A 220 -3.66 8.86 10.40
CA TYR A 220 -3.00 9.74 11.37
C TYR A 220 -2.77 11.15 10.83
N LEU A 221 -2.43 11.31 9.54
CA LEU A 221 -2.33 12.62 8.89
C LEU A 221 -3.70 13.31 8.78
N LYS A 222 -4.76 12.56 8.44
CA LYS A 222 -6.14 13.07 8.39
C LYS A 222 -6.61 13.50 9.77
N PHE A 223 -6.49 12.63 10.78
CA PHE A 223 -6.81 12.93 12.18
C PHE A 223 -6.02 14.13 12.70
N ARG A 224 -4.70 14.22 12.41
CA ARG A 224 -3.89 15.39 12.78
C ARG A 224 -4.41 16.66 12.11
N LYS A 225 -4.74 16.63 10.82
CA LYS A 225 -5.33 17.78 10.10
C LYS A 225 -6.69 18.19 10.68
N GLU A 226 -7.59 17.23 10.92
CA GLU A 226 -8.92 17.46 11.50
C GLU A 226 -8.84 18.01 12.93
N LYS A 227 -7.93 17.49 13.77
CA LYS A 227 -7.72 18.04 15.12
C LYS A 227 -7.02 19.39 15.10
N SER A 228 -6.07 19.63 14.19
CA SER A 228 -5.47 20.96 14.01
C SER A 228 -6.49 21.99 13.50
N ALA A 229 -7.36 21.61 12.56
CA ALA A 229 -8.47 22.45 12.11
C ALA A 229 -9.46 22.74 13.25
N ARG A 230 -9.89 21.72 14.02
CA ARG A 230 -10.80 21.95 15.15
C ARG A 230 -10.15 22.74 16.29
N ILE A 231 -8.83 22.65 16.48
CA ILE A 231 -8.09 23.53 17.40
C ILE A 231 -8.11 24.98 16.89
N ALA A 232 -7.86 25.22 15.60
CA ALA A 232 -7.94 26.56 15.01
C ALA A 232 -9.36 27.14 15.03
N GLU A 233 -10.39 26.32 14.80
CA GLU A 233 -11.80 26.70 14.99
C GLU A 233 -12.09 27.09 16.44
N LEU A 234 -11.73 26.25 17.41
CA LEU A 234 -11.92 26.52 18.84
C LEU A 234 -11.11 27.75 19.32
N GLN A 235 -9.93 28.00 18.74
CA GLN A 235 -9.17 29.22 18.97
C GLN A 235 -9.92 30.44 18.42
N ARG A 236 -10.44 30.38 17.19
CA ARG A 236 -11.23 31.47 16.60
C ARG A 236 -12.53 31.73 17.36
N GLU A 237 -13.25 30.68 17.74
CA GLU A 237 -14.47 30.74 18.59
C GLU A 237 -14.15 31.40 19.94
N ASN A 238 -13.01 31.10 20.55
CA ASN A 238 -12.57 31.67 21.83
C ASN A 238 -12.05 33.12 21.68
N GLU A 239 -11.36 33.44 20.59
CA GLU A 239 -10.97 34.82 20.25
C GLU A 239 -12.20 35.69 20.00
N GLU A 240 -13.19 35.20 19.26
CA GLU A 240 -14.46 35.87 18.98
C GLU A 240 -15.33 36.03 20.26
N ALA A 241 -15.35 35.02 21.13
CA ALA A 241 -15.91 35.12 22.48
C ALA A 241 -15.16 36.14 23.35
N SER A 242 -13.83 36.19 23.29
CA SER A 242 -13.04 37.16 24.05
C SER A 242 -13.28 38.60 23.56
N ALA A 243 -13.36 38.81 22.24
CA ALA A 243 -13.61 40.11 21.63
C ALA A 243 -15.04 40.61 21.91
N THR A 244 -16.03 39.71 21.93
CA THR A 244 -17.40 40.06 22.33
C THR A 244 -17.51 40.35 23.83
N ILE A 245 -16.83 39.58 24.71
CA ILE A 245 -16.72 39.89 26.14
C ILE A 245 -16.06 41.26 26.37
N ASP A 246 -14.98 41.58 25.66
CA ASP A 246 -14.31 42.86 25.77
C ASP A 246 -15.13 44.02 25.20
N SER A 247 -15.90 43.79 24.13
CA SER A 247 -16.86 44.75 23.61
C SER A 247 -17.99 45.03 24.61
N LEU A 248 -18.55 43.99 25.22
CA LEU A 248 -19.56 44.09 26.28
C LEU A 248 -19.02 44.78 27.53
N ARG A 249 -17.78 44.50 27.96
CA ARG A 249 -17.13 45.22 29.07
C ARG A 249 -16.91 46.70 28.76
N ARG A 250 -16.55 47.04 27.52
CA ARG A 250 -16.40 48.44 27.08
C ARG A 250 -17.75 49.16 27.08
N SER A 251 -18.83 48.50 26.63
CA SER A 251 -20.18 49.09 26.68
C SER A 251 -20.72 49.17 28.11
N GLU A 252 -20.46 48.18 28.96
CA GLU A 252 -20.79 48.19 30.39
C GLU A 252 -20.08 49.35 31.13
N ASN A 253 -18.77 49.52 30.90
CA ASN A 253 -18.00 50.62 31.48
C ASN A 253 -18.45 51.99 30.95
N ALA A 254 -18.82 52.10 29.67
CA ALA A 254 -19.39 53.33 29.11
C ALA A 254 -20.79 53.63 29.67
N LEU A 255 -21.61 52.60 29.94
CA LEU A 255 -22.91 52.75 30.59
C LEU A 255 -22.77 53.13 32.07
N LYS A 256 -21.77 52.57 32.78
CA LYS A 256 -21.40 52.96 34.16
C LYS A 256 -20.93 54.40 34.21
N SER A 257 -19.92 54.78 33.43
CA SER A 257 -19.46 56.17 33.35
C SER A 257 -20.58 57.15 32.97
N ARG A 258 -21.55 56.74 32.15
CA ARG A 258 -22.74 57.54 31.82
C ARG A 258 -23.75 57.60 32.98
N LEU A 259 -23.89 56.54 33.77
CA LEU A 259 -24.69 56.54 35.00
C LEU A 259 -24.05 57.48 36.03
N ASP A 260 -22.76 57.32 36.28
CA ASP A 260 -21.96 58.17 37.18
C ASP A 260 -22.05 59.66 36.76
N GLU A 261 -21.94 59.97 35.46
CA GLU A 261 -22.16 61.32 34.93
C GLU A 261 -23.59 61.84 35.13
N VAL A 262 -24.61 60.98 35.10
CA VAL A 262 -26.02 61.37 35.31
C VAL A 262 -26.33 61.54 36.79
N GLU A 263 -25.77 60.70 37.65
CA GLU A 263 -25.86 60.81 39.11
C GLU A 263 -25.12 62.06 39.59
N GLN A 264 -23.89 62.32 39.13
CA GLN A 264 -23.17 63.56 39.43
C GLN A 264 -23.96 64.80 38.96
N ARG A 265 -24.48 64.82 37.72
CA ARG A 265 -25.31 65.95 37.24
C ARG A 265 -26.62 66.10 38.03
N TYR A 266 -27.16 65.01 38.57
CA TYR A 266 -28.33 65.03 39.44
C TYR A 266 -27.99 65.64 40.81
N GLU A 267 -26.86 65.26 41.43
CA GLU A 267 -26.34 65.87 42.66
C GLU A 267 -25.95 67.35 42.47
N GLU A 268 -25.31 67.70 41.36
CA GLU A 268 -25.06 69.09 40.95
C GLU A 268 -26.37 69.87 40.81
N SER A 269 -27.40 69.29 40.20
CA SER A 269 -28.72 69.93 40.10
C SER A 269 -29.41 70.08 41.46
N LEU A 270 -29.29 69.09 42.36
CA LEU A 270 -29.84 69.15 43.71
C LEU A 270 -29.13 70.21 44.57
N SER A 271 -27.80 70.29 44.51
CA SER A 271 -27.01 71.30 45.22
C SER A 271 -27.27 72.70 44.67
N SER A 272 -27.43 72.86 43.36
CA SER A 272 -27.87 74.14 42.75
C SER A 272 -29.30 74.51 43.17
N ILE A 273 -30.22 73.55 43.25
CA ILE A 273 -31.58 73.76 43.77
C ILE A 273 -31.56 74.11 45.28
N GLN A 274 -30.61 73.59 46.05
CA GLN A 274 -30.40 73.98 47.45
C GLN A 274 -29.85 75.40 47.55
N GLN A 275 -28.79 75.73 46.82
CA GLN A 275 -28.21 77.08 46.76
C GLN A 275 -29.24 78.13 46.34
N LEU A 276 -29.99 77.90 45.25
CA LEU A 276 -31.05 78.81 44.80
C LEU A 276 -32.20 78.95 45.82
N LYS A 277 -32.46 77.94 46.66
CA LYS A 277 -33.41 78.04 47.78
C LYS A 277 -32.83 78.82 48.95
N GLU A 278 -31.56 78.64 49.27
CA GLU A 278 -30.87 79.39 50.33
C GLU A 278 -30.72 80.87 49.95
N GLU A 279 -30.38 81.18 48.69
CA GLU A 279 -30.40 82.53 48.13
C GLU A 279 -31.81 83.14 48.12
N ALA A 280 -32.85 82.36 47.76
CA ALA A 280 -34.24 82.81 47.83
C ALA A 280 -34.71 83.07 49.27
N ILE A 281 -34.23 82.28 50.25
CA ILE A 281 -34.52 82.49 51.68
C ILE A 281 -33.77 83.73 52.19
N GLN A 282 -32.48 83.87 51.88
CA GLN A 282 -31.67 85.03 52.28
C GLN A 282 -32.20 86.34 51.70
N THR A 283 -32.63 86.34 50.43
CA THR A 283 -33.25 87.52 49.80
C THR A 283 -34.64 87.80 50.33
N ALA A 284 -35.47 86.78 50.61
CA ALA A 284 -36.75 86.98 51.29
C ALA A 284 -36.57 87.51 52.72
N GLU A 285 -35.54 87.07 53.44
CA GLU A 285 -35.20 87.56 54.78
C GLU A 285 -34.61 88.98 54.74
N SER A 286 -33.78 89.32 53.75
CA SER A 286 -33.30 90.70 53.57
C SER A 286 -34.44 91.64 53.19
N PHE A 287 -35.32 91.26 52.25
CA PHE A 287 -36.52 92.06 51.94
C PHE A 287 -37.47 92.19 53.13
N ARG A 288 -37.57 91.16 53.99
CA ARG A 288 -38.33 91.28 55.25
C ARG A 288 -37.67 92.27 56.21
N ILE A 289 -36.35 92.23 56.39
CA ILE A 289 -35.62 93.17 57.24
C ILE A 289 -35.75 94.61 56.70
N GLU A 290 -35.67 94.79 55.38
CA GLU A 290 -35.94 96.07 54.72
C GLU A 290 -37.37 96.54 54.96
N LEU A 291 -38.38 95.68 54.79
CA LEU A 291 -39.78 95.99 55.08
C LEU A 291 -40.02 96.33 56.56
N ASP A 292 -39.49 95.55 57.50
CA ASP A 292 -39.59 95.83 58.94
C ASP A 292 -38.90 97.17 59.29
N SER A 293 -37.79 97.52 58.60
CA SER A 293 -37.13 98.82 58.76
C SER A 293 -37.92 99.99 58.13
N ALA A 294 -38.56 99.77 56.98
CA ALA A 294 -39.38 100.75 56.28
C ALA A 294 -40.70 101.01 57.01
N ASN A 295 -41.33 99.95 57.54
CA ASN A 295 -42.49 100.04 58.43
C ASN A 295 -42.14 100.86 59.67
N ARG A 296 -41.00 100.58 60.32
CA ARG A 296 -40.54 101.35 61.49
C ARG A 296 -40.21 102.81 61.16
N LEU A 297 -39.71 103.10 59.94
CA LEU A 297 -39.54 104.47 59.46
C LEU A 297 -40.89 105.16 59.22
N ALA A 298 -41.87 104.45 58.65
CA ALA A 298 -43.23 104.94 58.43
C ALA A 298 -43.98 105.19 59.75
N GLU A 299 -43.82 104.34 60.75
CA GLU A 299 -44.31 104.56 62.12
C GLU A 299 -43.68 105.82 62.74
N LEU A 300 -42.36 106.01 62.60
CA LEU A 300 -41.69 107.21 63.09
C LEU A 300 -42.18 108.49 62.37
N GLN A 301 -42.42 108.41 61.06
CA GLN A 301 -43.03 109.52 60.29
C GLN A 301 -44.50 109.75 60.67
N GLY A 302 -45.26 108.70 60.96
CA GLY A 302 -46.63 108.78 61.48
C GLY A 302 -46.68 109.49 62.83
N ASN A 303 -45.86 109.05 63.79
CA ASN A 303 -45.71 109.66 65.10
C ASN A 303 -45.24 111.13 65.02
N ALA A 304 -44.34 111.46 64.07
CA ALA A 304 -43.94 112.84 63.79
C ALA A 304 -45.09 113.68 63.21
N ALA A 305 -45.93 113.10 62.34
CA ALA A 305 -47.10 113.76 61.78
C ALA A 305 -48.23 113.94 62.82
N GLU A 306 -48.40 112.99 63.74
CA GLU A 306 -49.38 113.12 64.85
C GLU A 306 -48.94 114.15 65.88
N THR A 307 -47.68 114.17 66.30
CA THR A 307 -47.16 115.22 67.19
C THR A 307 -47.16 116.61 66.52
N ALA A 308 -46.99 116.68 65.19
CA ALA A 308 -47.24 117.92 64.44
C ALA A 308 -48.72 118.33 64.42
N LYS A 309 -49.66 117.40 64.23
CA LYS A 309 -51.11 117.66 64.33
C LYS A 309 -51.52 118.13 65.73
N GLN A 310 -51.01 117.49 66.78
CA GLN A 310 -51.24 117.87 68.17
C GLN A 310 -50.78 119.31 68.43
N ARG A 311 -49.56 119.68 67.99
CA ARG A 311 -49.08 121.07 68.07
C ARG A 311 -49.95 122.06 67.29
N VAL A 312 -50.49 121.67 66.13
CA VAL A 312 -51.43 122.52 65.38
C VAL A 312 -52.74 122.69 66.15
N GLN A 313 -53.25 121.64 66.81
CA GLN A 313 -54.45 121.72 67.66
C GLN A 313 -54.21 122.56 68.93
N GLU A 314 -53.04 122.45 69.57
CA GLU A 314 -52.62 123.31 70.68
C GLU A 314 -52.57 124.79 70.26
N CYS A 315 -52.00 125.08 69.08
CA CYS A 315 -51.98 126.43 68.49
C CYS A 315 -53.39 126.92 68.13
N GLN A 316 -54.29 126.05 67.66
CA GLN A 316 -55.69 126.40 67.37
C GLN A 316 -56.44 126.75 68.66
N LEU A 317 -56.34 125.93 69.71
CA LEU A 317 -56.93 126.18 71.03
C LEU A 317 -56.38 127.46 71.69
N ALA A 318 -55.10 127.77 71.50
CA ALA A 318 -54.51 129.03 71.97
C ALA A 318 -55.06 130.24 71.18
N LEU A 319 -55.28 130.10 69.88
CA LEU A 319 -55.84 131.14 69.01
C LEU A 319 -57.34 131.35 69.24
N GLU A 320 -58.09 130.31 69.59
CA GLU A 320 -59.48 130.41 70.02
C GLU A 320 -59.61 131.15 71.35
N LYS A 321 -58.82 130.78 72.38
CA LYS A 321 -58.78 131.55 73.64
C LYS A 321 -58.45 133.02 73.44
N ALA A 322 -57.46 133.34 72.62
CA ALA A 322 -57.10 134.72 72.30
C ALA A 322 -58.19 135.48 71.52
N ARG A 323 -59.15 134.79 70.87
CA ARG A 323 -60.35 135.41 70.29
C ARG A 323 -61.44 135.62 71.33
N ASP A 324 -61.63 134.68 72.24
CA ASP A 324 -62.62 134.78 73.33
C ASP A 324 -62.23 135.91 74.30
N ASP A 325 -60.96 135.98 74.71
CA ASP A 325 -60.40 137.08 75.51
C ASP A 325 -60.63 138.45 74.84
N ALA A 326 -60.41 138.53 73.53
CA ALA A 326 -60.65 139.75 72.74
C ALA A 326 -62.14 140.07 72.58
N ALA A 327 -63.01 139.05 72.54
CA ALA A 327 -64.46 139.24 72.49
C ALA A 327 -65.03 139.75 73.82
N GLU A 328 -64.51 139.27 74.97
CA GLU A 328 -64.85 139.82 76.29
C GLU A 328 -64.46 141.29 76.41
N GLU A 329 -63.24 141.66 76.00
CA GLU A 329 -62.79 143.05 76.11
C GLU A 329 -63.56 143.99 75.16
N ILE A 330 -63.90 143.51 73.94
CA ILE A 330 -64.84 144.21 73.04
C ILE A 330 -66.23 144.35 73.67
N ALA A 331 -66.71 143.37 74.44
CA ALA A 331 -67.99 143.47 75.13
C ALA A 331 -67.96 144.51 76.26
N ARG A 332 -66.87 144.60 77.03
CA ARG A 332 -66.67 145.65 78.05
C ARG A 332 -66.65 147.05 77.43
N LEU A 333 -65.82 147.25 76.40
CA LEU A 333 -65.71 148.52 75.69
C LEU A 333 -67.05 148.96 75.06
N ARG A 334 -67.91 148.02 74.62
CA ARG A 334 -69.26 148.34 74.14
C ARG A 334 -70.17 148.86 75.25
N VAL A 335 -70.15 148.25 76.44
CA VAL A 335 -70.94 148.74 77.59
C VAL A 335 -70.49 150.14 78.00
N GLU A 336 -69.18 150.38 78.02
CA GLU A 336 -68.57 151.67 78.39
C GLU A 336 -68.92 152.78 77.39
N VAL A 337 -68.89 152.47 76.07
CA VAL A 337 -69.35 153.37 75.00
C VAL A 337 -70.85 153.65 75.07
N GLU A 338 -71.69 152.67 75.41
CA GLU A 338 -73.14 152.86 75.53
C GLU A 338 -73.48 153.82 76.69
N THR A 339 -72.75 153.74 77.82
CA THR A 339 -72.89 154.69 78.93
C THR A 339 -72.49 156.10 78.53
N GLU A 340 -71.32 156.29 77.92
CA GLU A 340 -70.84 157.59 77.42
C GLU A 340 -71.81 158.21 76.38
N HIS A 341 -72.43 157.39 75.53
CA HIS A 341 -73.45 157.84 74.58
C HIS A 341 -74.72 158.37 75.26
N SER A 342 -75.13 157.75 76.38
CA SER A 342 -76.32 158.17 77.11
C SER A 342 -76.15 159.53 77.81
N ASP A 343 -74.98 159.81 78.37
CA ASP A 343 -74.66 161.12 78.95
C ASP A 343 -74.49 162.20 77.87
N LYS A 344 -74.00 161.82 76.68
CA LYS A 344 -73.94 162.72 75.51
C LYS A 344 -75.31 163.22 75.08
N GLU A 345 -76.29 162.33 74.90
CA GLU A 345 -77.65 162.72 74.53
C GLU A 345 -78.30 163.64 75.59
N ALA A 346 -77.97 163.46 76.87
CA ALA A 346 -78.44 164.33 77.95
C ALA A 346 -77.83 165.74 77.90
N ALA A 347 -76.62 165.89 77.34
CA ALA A 347 -75.99 167.18 77.09
C ALA A 347 -76.50 167.85 75.80
N GLU A 348 -76.60 167.11 74.69
CA GLU A 348 -77.00 167.61 73.38
C GLU A 348 -78.43 168.20 73.39
N ARG A 349 -79.35 167.63 74.17
CA ARG A 349 -80.71 168.18 74.35
C ARG A 349 -80.74 169.55 75.06
N ARG A 350 -79.72 169.91 75.84
CA ARG A 350 -79.59 171.27 76.43
C ARG A 350 -78.91 172.28 75.50
N ILE A 351 -78.17 171.80 74.50
CA ILE A 351 -77.54 172.64 73.48
C ILE A 351 -78.59 173.04 72.43
N ALA A 352 -79.46 172.11 72.04
CA ALA A 352 -80.52 172.33 71.04
C ALA A 352 -81.51 173.47 71.38
N GLU A 353 -81.79 173.75 72.67
CA GLU A 353 -82.65 174.87 73.08
C GLU A 353 -81.97 176.25 72.96
N LEU A 354 -80.63 176.30 72.89
CA LEU A 354 -79.86 177.54 72.75
C LEU A 354 -79.48 177.81 71.29
N GLU A 355 -79.14 176.77 70.52
CA GLU A 355 -78.73 176.89 69.12
C GLU A 355 -79.87 177.33 68.18
N LEU A 356 -81.13 177.23 68.61
CA LEU A 356 -82.29 177.83 67.91
C LEU A 356 -82.20 179.36 67.77
N THR A 357 -81.25 180.02 68.44
CA THR A 357 -81.02 181.48 68.38
C THR A 357 -79.77 181.91 67.61
N VAL A 358 -78.99 180.98 67.05
CA VAL A 358 -77.90 181.32 66.11
C VAL A 358 -78.40 181.11 64.68
N SER A 359 -79.28 182.02 64.28
CA SER A 359 -80.01 182.02 63.03
C SER A 359 -79.11 182.02 61.78
N GLN A 360 -79.40 181.09 60.87
CA GLN A 360 -79.72 181.34 59.45
C GLN A 360 -78.86 182.36 58.66
N LEU A 361 -78.28 181.84 57.56
CA LEU A 361 -77.84 182.57 56.34
C LEU A 361 -76.60 183.47 56.45
N GLU A 362 -75.47 182.97 55.95
CA GLU A 362 -74.72 183.48 54.76
C GLU A 362 -73.36 182.74 54.72
N SER A 363 -73.01 181.82 53.82
CA SER A 363 -73.10 181.74 52.34
C SER A 363 -71.88 182.25 51.57
N GLU A 364 -70.70 181.67 51.84
CA GLU A 364 -69.57 181.63 50.90
C GLU A 364 -69.01 180.20 50.79
N GLY A 365 -68.50 179.79 49.63
CA GLY A 365 -68.26 178.38 49.35
C GLY A 365 -67.07 178.07 48.43
N VAL A 366 -66.14 177.24 48.93
CA VAL A 366 -65.09 176.57 48.15
C VAL A 366 -64.90 175.15 48.67
N ALA A 367 -65.60 174.17 48.09
CA ALA A 367 -65.42 172.74 48.42
C ALA A 367 -65.75 171.83 47.23
N GLY A 368 -64.74 171.45 46.45
CA GLY A 368 -64.93 170.69 45.22
C GLY A 368 -63.76 169.77 44.85
N ARG A 369 -63.54 168.70 45.64
CA ARG A 369 -62.62 167.60 45.31
C ARG A 369 -63.06 166.29 45.99
N ARG A 370 -63.60 165.35 45.19
CA ARG A 370 -63.79 163.94 45.57
C ARG A 370 -62.75 163.08 44.87
N SER A 371 -61.79 162.53 45.60
CA SER A 371 -61.09 161.29 45.23
C SER A 371 -60.29 160.75 46.43
N MET A 372 -60.53 159.49 46.79
CA MET A 372 -59.74 158.68 47.72
C MET A 372 -59.30 157.43 46.92
N SER A 373 -58.11 156.83 47.09
CA SER A 373 -57.14 156.94 48.18
C SER A 373 -55.69 156.98 47.67
N PRO A 374 -54.69 157.41 48.49
CA PRO A 374 -53.28 157.44 48.09
C PRO A 374 -52.52 156.09 48.25
N ALA A 375 -51.38 155.99 47.56
CA ALA A 375 -50.35 154.94 47.68
C ALA A 375 -49.41 155.19 48.91
N PRO A 376 -48.32 154.42 49.18
CA PRO A 376 -47.23 153.96 48.29
C PRO A 376 -47.27 152.43 48.04
N GLY A 377 -46.61 151.79 47.07
CA GLY A 377 -45.24 151.90 46.51
C GLY A 377 -44.61 150.49 46.60
N LEU A 378 -43.83 149.93 45.66
CA LEU A 378 -42.90 150.47 44.65
C LEU A 378 -42.69 149.45 43.48
N ASN A 379 -42.44 149.94 42.25
CA ASN A 379 -42.05 149.21 41.00
C ASN A 379 -43.03 148.17 40.41
N GLY A 380 -43.20 148.03 39.08
CA GLY A 380 -42.73 148.84 37.94
C GLY A 380 -42.96 148.15 36.56
N GLY A 381 -43.44 148.89 35.54
CA GLY A 381 -43.55 148.46 34.12
C GLY A 381 -42.80 149.44 33.19
N PRO A 382 -43.28 149.83 31.97
CA PRO A 382 -44.39 149.27 31.14
C PRO A 382 -44.14 149.32 29.59
N SER A 383 -45.20 149.04 28.80
CA SER A 383 -45.53 149.65 27.48
C SER A 383 -44.85 149.23 26.15
N THR A 384 -45.66 149.31 25.08
CA THR A 384 -45.31 149.44 23.63
C THR A 384 -45.61 150.91 23.18
N PRO A 385 -45.67 151.35 21.89
CA PRO A 385 -45.40 150.74 20.58
C PRO A 385 -44.58 151.63 19.57
N VAL A 386 -44.57 151.25 18.28
CA VAL A 386 -44.25 152.06 17.06
C VAL A 386 -42.78 152.13 16.54
N ARG A 387 -42.71 152.25 15.20
CA ARG A 387 -41.61 152.45 14.19
C ARG A 387 -40.83 153.79 14.33
N PRO A 388 -39.80 154.13 13.49
CA PRO A 388 -39.14 153.42 12.36
C PRO A 388 -37.58 153.49 12.26
N SER A 389 -37.05 153.05 11.10
CA SER A 389 -35.86 153.51 10.33
C SER A 389 -34.45 152.87 10.51
N THR A 390 -34.16 151.90 9.64
CA THR A 390 -33.07 151.80 8.60
C THR A 390 -31.63 152.30 8.84
N PRO A 391 -30.61 151.75 8.14
CA PRO A 391 -30.60 150.67 7.11
C PRO A 391 -29.82 149.42 7.63
N VAL A 392 -29.29 148.42 6.90
CA VAL A 392 -29.06 148.03 5.48
C VAL A 392 -29.24 146.48 5.41
N GLY A 393 -29.57 145.76 4.32
CA GLY A 393 -30.02 146.13 2.96
C GLY A 393 -29.41 145.22 1.86
N THR A 394 -30.24 144.76 0.91
CA THR A 394 -29.91 144.04 -0.37
C THR A 394 -29.40 142.58 -0.26
N PHE A 395 -29.78 141.61 -1.13
CA PHE A 395 -30.76 141.60 -2.24
C PHE A 395 -31.41 140.19 -2.45
N SER A 396 -32.34 140.05 -3.40
CA SER A 396 -33.08 138.82 -3.78
C SER A 396 -33.23 138.80 -5.34
N PRO A 397 -34.15 138.10 -6.10
CA PRO A 397 -35.38 137.36 -5.76
C PRO A 397 -35.59 136.02 -6.55
N ARG A 398 -36.86 135.67 -6.87
CA ARG A 398 -37.38 134.36 -7.30
C ARG A 398 -38.45 134.50 -8.42
N ALA A 399 -38.61 133.44 -9.24
CA ALA A 399 -39.77 133.06 -10.08
C ALA A 399 -40.12 133.83 -11.39
N SER A 400 -40.55 133.07 -12.42
CA SER A 400 -41.95 133.07 -12.94
C SER A 400 -42.16 132.03 -14.07
N ARG A 401 -43.32 132.04 -14.76
CA ARG A 401 -43.83 131.00 -15.70
C ARG A 401 -43.70 131.47 -17.17
N GLY A 402 -43.51 130.56 -18.14
CA GLY A 402 -43.59 130.89 -19.58
C GLY A 402 -43.62 129.68 -20.53
N LYS A 403 -44.38 129.76 -21.64
CA LYS A 403 -44.58 128.68 -22.63
C LYS A 403 -43.62 128.75 -23.83
N GLY A 404 -43.21 127.58 -24.33
CA GLY A 404 -43.44 127.21 -25.75
C GLY A 404 -42.32 127.37 -26.79
N GLY A 405 -42.33 126.47 -27.78
CA GLY A 405 -41.61 126.60 -29.06
C GLY A 405 -40.26 125.88 -29.14
N LEU A 406 -40.06 125.09 -30.20
CA LEU A 406 -38.79 124.47 -30.59
C LEU A 406 -38.58 124.64 -32.10
N THR A 407 -37.32 124.76 -32.54
CA THR A 407 -36.98 125.09 -33.94
C THR A 407 -35.76 124.34 -34.49
N LEU A 408 -35.61 124.45 -35.81
CA LEU A 408 -34.88 123.60 -36.77
C LEU A 408 -33.47 123.10 -36.41
N THR A 409 -32.71 123.79 -35.55
CA THR A 409 -31.38 123.35 -35.11
C THR A 409 -31.37 121.94 -34.50
N GLN A 410 -32.51 121.50 -33.95
CA GLN A 410 -32.65 120.16 -33.37
C GLN A 410 -32.46 119.02 -34.37
N MET A 411 -32.74 119.19 -35.67
CA MET A 411 -32.69 118.06 -36.61
C MET A 411 -31.26 117.51 -36.81
N TYR A 412 -30.24 118.38 -36.74
CA TYR A 412 -28.84 117.95 -36.74
C TYR A 412 -28.42 117.30 -35.42
N THR A 413 -28.94 117.78 -34.28
CA THR A 413 -28.71 117.10 -32.99
C THR A 413 -29.43 115.76 -32.90
N GLU A 414 -30.54 115.56 -33.63
CA GLU A 414 -31.19 114.26 -33.74
C GLU A 414 -30.40 113.29 -34.63
N TYR A 415 -29.76 113.75 -35.72
CA TYR A 415 -28.86 112.88 -36.49
C TYR A 415 -27.64 112.43 -35.67
N ASP A 416 -27.03 113.34 -34.90
CA ASP A 416 -25.90 113.01 -34.01
C ASP A 416 -26.34 112.16 -32.80
N ARG A 417 -27.56 112.37 -32.28
CA ARG A 417 -28.23 111.42 -31.37
C ARG A 417 -28.37 110.05 -32.00
N MET A 418 -28.85 109.93 -33.23
CA MET A 418 -29.02 108.62 -33.86
C MET A 418 -27.69 107.90 -34.08
N ARG A 419 -26.59 108.62 -34.36
CA ARG A 419 -25.23 108.03 -34.36
C ARG A 419 -24.76 107.61 -32.97
N THR A 420 -24.96 108.43 -31.94
CA THR A 420 -24.52 108.11 -30.57
C THR A 420 -25.38 107.03 -29.93
N LEU A 421 -26.68 106.98 -30.23
CA LEU A 421 -27.59 105.90 -29.87
C LEU A 421 -27.22 104.60 -30.59
N LEU A 422 -26.94 104.61 -31.91
CA LEU A 422 -26.49 103.41 -32.61
C LEU A 422 -25.15 102.88 -32.07
N ALA A 423 -24.22 103.77 -31.72
CA ALA A 423 -22.96 103.39 -31.07
C ALA A 423 -23.18 102.85 -29.64
N ALA A 424 -24.13 103.41 -28.89
CA ALA A 424 -24.53 102.89 -27.58
C ALA A 424 -25.20 101.52 -27.71
N GLU A 425 -26.11 101.32 -28.67
CA GLU A 425 -26.82 100.06 -28.91
C GLU A 425 -25.88 98.94 -29.39
N GLN A 426 -24.85 99.29 -30.18
CA GLN A 426 -23.77 98.37 -30.52
C GLN A 426 -22.91 98.03 -29.30
N LYS A 427 -22.60 99.01 -28.44
CA LYS A 427 -21.85 98.78 -27.21
C LYS A 427 -22.61 97.92 -26.21
N THR A 428 -23.89 98.19 -25.95
CA THR A 428 -24.74 97.35 -25.08
C THR A 428 -24.95 95.96 -25.67
N SER A 429 -25.10 95.83 -27.00
CA SER A 429 -25.15 94.52 -27.67
C SER A 429 -23.86 93.72 -27.54
N GLN A 430 -22.70 94.40 -27.48
CA GLN A 430 -21.40 93.74 -27.31
C GLN A 430 -21.09 93.45 -25.84
N GLU A 431 -21.52 94.30 -24.91
CA GLU A 431 -21.51 94.03 -23.46
C GLU A 431 -22.42 92.85 -23.12
N LEU A 432 -23.63 92.78 -23.69
CA LEU A 432 -24.53 91.65 -23.50
C LEU A 432 -23.95 90.35 -24.06
N ARG A 433 -23.24 90.40 -25.19
CA ARG A 433 -22.48 89.26 -25.72
C ARG A 433 -21.35 88.85 -24.78
N SER A 434 -20.56 89.80 -24.28
CA SER A 434 -19.54 89.53 -23.25
C SER A 434 -20.15 88.79 -22.06
N THR A 435 -21.26 89.28 -21.49
CA THR A 435 -21.92 88.60 -20.37
C THR A 435 -22.52 87.23 -20.72
N LEU A 436 -22.89 86.98 -21.98
CA LEU A 436 -23.35 85.67 -22.45
C LEU A 436 -22.19 84.70 -22.65
N ASP A 437 -21.08 85.16 -23.22
CA ASP A 437 -19.86 84.38 -23.40
C ASP A 437 -19.21 84.08 -22.02
N GLU A 438 -19.23 85.03 -21.08
CA GLU A 438 -18.85 84.86 -19.66
C GLU A 438 -19.76 83.83 -18.96
N MET A 439 -21.09 83.95 -19.05
CA MET A 439 -22.01 82.94 -18.48
C MET A 439 -21.87 81.56 -19.13
N VAL A 440 -21.53 81.48 -20.42
CA VAL A 440 -21.21 80.20 -21.07
C VAL A 440 -19.89 79.65 -20.53
N GLN A 441 -18.88 80.49 -20.33
CA GLN A 441 -17.58 80.09 -19.77
C GLN A 441 -17.71 79.63 -18.31
N ASP A 442 -18.54 80.27 -17.49
CA ASP A 442 -18.88 79.84 -16.13
C ASP A 442 -19.67 78.51 -16.12
N LEU A 443 -20.58 78.31 -17.09
CA LEU A 443 -21.30 77.03 -17.27
C LEU A 443 -20.39 75.90 -17.79
N GLU A 444 -19.38 76.21 -18.59
CA GLU A 444 -18.35 75.25 -19.02
C GLU A 444 -17.35 74.95 -17.89
N ALA A 445 -17.05 75.92 -17.03
CA ALA A 445 -16.20 75.74 -15.84
C ALA A 445 -16.88 74.95 -14.72
N SER A 446 -18.20 75.11 -14.52
CA SER A 446 -19.01 74.33 -13.56
C SER A 446 -19.52 73.00 -14.11
N LYS A 447 -19.41 72.75 -15.42
CA LYS A 447 -19.71 71.45 -16.05
C LYS A 447 -19.03 70.24 -15.39
N PRO A 448 -17.71 70.23 -15.09
CA PRO A 448 -17.09 69.11 -14.38
C PRO A 448 -17.73 68.85 -13.01
N GLU A 449 -18.10 69.87 -12.24
CA GLU A 449 -18.80 69.71 -10.96
C GLU A 449 -20.20 69.08 -11.16
N ILE A 450 -20.92 69.50 -12.21
CA ILE A 450 -22.23 68.94 -12.55
C ILE A 450 -22.11 67.46 -12.99
N ASP A 451 -21.08 67.11 -13.75
CA ASP A 451 -20.85 65.74 -14.21
C ASP A 451 -20.27 64.83 -13.10
N GLU A 452 -19.52 65.38 -12.13
CA GLU A 452 -19.14 64.70 -10.89
C GLU A 452 -20.34 64.45 -9.97
N LEU A 453 -21.19 65.47 -9.74
CA LEU A 453 -22.45 65.32 -9.00
C LEU A 453 -23.39 64.29 -9.65
N ARG A 454 -23.43 64.20 -10.98
CA ARG A 454 -24.16 63.13 -11.70
C ARG A 454 -23.56 61.75 -11.47
N ALA A 455 -22.23 61.63 -11.48
CA ALA A 455 -21.55 60.37 -11.19
C ALA A 455 -21.81 59.91 -9.73
N ASP A 456 -21.79 60.84 -8.77
CA ASP A 456 -22.11 60.55 -7.37
C ASP A 456 -23.60 60.26 -7.13
N HIS A 457 -24.51 60.95 -7.82
CA HIS A 457 -25.93 60.56 -7.82
C HIS A 457 -26.13 59.14 -8.36
N ALA A 458 -25.49 58.77 -9.48
CA ALA A 458 -25.57 57.41 -10.02
C ALA A 458 -24.91 56.36 -9.10
N ARG A 459 -23.82 56.70 -8.39
CA ARG A 459 -23.23 55.86 -7.34
C ARG A 459 -24.19 55.66 -6.17
N LEU A 460 -24.85 56.72 -5.71
CA LEU A 460 -25.87 56.68 -4.64
C LEU A 460 -27.11 55.89 -5.06
N GLU A 461 -27.60 56.05 -6.29
CA GLU A 461 -28.72 55.25 -6.81
C GLU A 461 -28.38 53.75 -6.84
N ASN A 462 -27.19 53.39 -7.36
CA ASN A 462 -26.73 52.00 -7.34
C ASN A 462 -26.55 51.48 -5.91
N ALA A 463 -25.94 52.26 -5.00
CA ALA A 463 -25.79 51.87 -3.60
C ALA A 463 -27.14 51.70 -2.87
N VAL A 464 -28.16 52.50 -3.20
CA VAL A 464 -29.53 52.33 -2.68
C VAL A 464 -30.17 51.05 -3.23
N VAL A 465 -29.94 50.70 -4.50
CA VAL A 465 -30.40 49.42 -5.08
C VAL A 465 -29.68 48.23 -4.44
N GLU A 466 -28.36 48.29 -4.27
CA GLU A 466 -27.56 47.26 -3.58
C GLU A 466 -28.01 47.07 -2.12
N MET A 467 -28.18 48.17 -1.36
CA MET A 467 -28.72 48.12 0.00
C MET A 467 -30.16 47.58 0.04
N SER A 468 -30.99 47.88 -0.96
CA SER A 468 -32.35 47.33 -1.05
C SER A 468 -32.33 45.82 -1.30
N ASN A 469 -31.45 45.35 -2.18
CA ASN A 469 -31.24 43.92 -2.42
C ASN A 469 -30.74 43.19 -1.16
N ILE A 470 -29.77 43.77 -0.44
CA ILE A 470 -29.23 43.23 0.82
C ILE A 470 -30.32 43.18 1.91
N LEU A 471 -31.20 44.19 1.97
CA LEU A 471 -32.36 44.18 2.88
C LEU A 471 -33.40 43.13 2.48
N GLU A 472 -33.60 42.86 1.18
CA GLU A 472 -34.50 41.81 0.71
C GLU A 472 -33.93 40.40 0.99
N THR A 473 -32.63 40.16 0.79
CA THR A 473 -32.00 38.87 1.13
C THR A 473 -31.97 38.64 2.63
N ALA A 474 -31.52 39.62 3.43
CA ALA A 474 -31.55 39.53 4.90
C ALA A 474 -32.99 39.39 5.44
N GLY A 475 -33.98 40.00 4.76
CA GLY A 475 -35.40 39.83 5.06
C GLY A 475 -35.87 38.38 4.86
N LYS A 476 -35.52 37.78 3.71
CA LYS A 476 -35.83 36.38 3.38
C LYS A 476 -35.12 35.41 4.33
N GLU A 477 -33.82 35.59 4.55
CA GLU A 477 -33.01 34.78 5.47
C GLU A 477 -33.58 34.82 6.90
N ARG A 478 -33.98 36.00 7.38
CA ARG A 478 -34.67 36.15 8.67
C ARG A 478 -36.03 35.43 8.66
N ASP A 479 -36.84 35.55 7.61
CA ASP A 479 -38.14 34.87 7.55
C ASP A 479 -37.98 33.35 7.49
N ASP A 480 -37.04 32.81 6.72
CA ASP A 480 -36.74 31.38 6.66
C ASP A 480 -36.18 30.87 7.99
N ALA A 481 -35.25 31.59 8.62
CA ALA A 481 -34.79 31.28 9.98
C ALA A 481 -35.95 31.27 11.01
N THR A 482 -36.93 32.17 10.90
CA THR A 482 -38.12 32.12 11.78
C THR A 482 -39.07 30.97 11.47
N LYS A 483 -39.17 30.51 10.20
CA LYS A 483 -39.92 29.31 9.83
C LYS A 483 -39.25 28.06 10.40
N GLU A 484 -37.93 27.97 10.30
CA GLU A 484 -37.16 26.86 10.89
C GLU A 484 -37.22 26.88 12.41
N ALA A 485 -37.05 28.03 13.06
CA ALA A 485 -37.21 28.16 14.51
C ALA A 485 -38.60 27.71 14.98
N ARG A 486 -39.68 28.09 14.27
CA ARG A 486 -41.05 27.61 14.56
C ARG A 486 -41.22 26.11 14.32
N LYS A 487 -40.60 25.56 13.27
CA LYS A 487 -40.61 24.12 12.97
C LYS A 487 -39.90 23.33 14.07
N TRP A 488 -38.72 23.75 14.49
CA TRP A 488 -37.97 23.12 15.58
C TRP A 488 -38.67 23.28 16.93
N GLN A 489 -39.23 24.46 17.23
CA GLN A 489 -40.07 24.66 18.42
C GLN A 489 -41.27 23.70 18.41
N GLY A 490 -42.01 23.60 17.30
CA GLY A 490 -43.16 22.69 17.18
C GLY A 490 -42.78 21.21 17.33
N GLN A 491 -41.57 20.82 16.91
CA GLN A 491 -41.04 19.48 17.14
C GLN A 491 -40.60 19.26 18.59
N VAL A 492 -39.93 20.23 19.23
CA VAL A 492 -39.53 20.17 20.65
C VAL A 492 -40.75 20.10 21.55
N GLU A 493 -41.78 20.92 21.31
CA GLU A 493 -43.05 20.82 22.03
C GLU A 493 -43.79 19.50 21.74
N GLY A 494 -43.70 18.98 20.51
CA GLY A 494 -44.24 17.67 20.16
C GLY A 494 -43.60 16.54 20.97
N LEU A 495 -42.26 16.49 21.00
CA LEU A 495 -41.48 15.52 21.75
C LEU A 495 -41.61 15.71 23.27
N ALA A 496 -41.80 16.93 23.76
CA ALA A 496 -42.10 17.19 25.17
C ALA A 496 -43.47 16.62 25.56
N ARG A 497 -44.52 16.88 24.75
CA ARG A 497 -45.86 16.31 24.95
C ARG A 497 -45.85 14.77 24.87
N GLU A 498 -45.11 14.19 23.93
CA GLU A 498 -44.92 12.73 23.85
C GLU A 498 -44.16 12.19 25.08
N GLY A 499 -43.11 12.87 25.52
CA GLY A 499 -42.36 12.54 26.73
C GLY A 499 -43.22 12.55 28.00
N ASP A 500 -44.14 13.52 28.13
CA ASP A 500 -45.08 13.58 29.26
C ASP A 500 -46.15 12.49 29.20
N ILE A 501 -46.63 12.13 28.00
CA ILE A 501 -47.50 10.96 27.81
C ILE A 501 -46.78 9.66 28.20
N LEU A 502 -45.52 9.48 27.78
CA LEU A 502 -44.71 8.31 28.14
C LEU A 502 -44.41 8.27 29.65
N ARG A 503 -44.10 9.41 30.27
CA ARG A 503 -43.98 9.53 31.73
C ARG A 503 -45.27 9.17 32.45
N GLN A 504 -46.44 9.58 31.93
CA GLN A 504 -47.73 9.18 32.49
C GLN A 504 -47.95 7.67 32.35
N GLN A 505 -47.73 7.10 31.16
CA GLN A 505 -47.86 5.65 30.93
C GLN A 505 -46.96 4.83 31.86
N LEU A 506 -45.73 5.29 32.13
CA LEU A 506 -44.82 4.65 33.09
C LEU A 506 -45.31 4.76 34.54
N ARG A 507 -45.90 5.90 34.97
CA ARG A 507 -46.56 6.03 36.28
C ARG A 507 -47.76 5.07 36.38
N ASP A 508 -48.64 5.06 35.38
CA ASP A 508 -49.86 4.25 35.33
C ASP A 508 -49.55 2.74 35.29
N LEU A 509 -48.51 2.33 34.56
CA LEU A 509 -48.03 0.94 34.55
C LEU A 509 -47.36 0.55 35.87
N SER A 510 -46.63 1.47 36.51
CA SER A 510 -46.06 1.24 37.84
C SER A 510 -47.15 1.06 38.90
N ALA A 511 -48.25 1.83 38.81
CA ALA A 511 -49.43 1.67 39.66
C ALA A 511 -50.09 0.30 39.46
N GLN A 512 -50.30 -0.12 38.21
CA GLN A 512 -50.81 -1.47 37.88
C GLN A 512 -49.93 -2.58 38.48
N VAL A 513 -48.62 -2.52 38.25
CA VAL A 513 -47.68 -3.53 38.76
C VAL A 513 -47.68 -3.55 40.29
N LYS A 514 -47.72 -2.39 40.97
CA LYS A 514 -47.86 -2.34 42.44
C LYS A 514 -49.12 -3.03 42.94
N VAL A 515 -50.29 -2.70 42.36
CA VAL A 515 -51.58 -3.31 42.76
C VAL A 515 -51.54 -4.83 42.54
N LEU A 516 -51.13 -5.29 41.35
CA LEU A 516 -51.07 -6.72 41.03
C LEU A 516 -50.04 -7.48 41.88
N VAL A 517 -48.92 -6.86 42.27
CA VAL A 517 -47.95 -7.46 43.20
C VAL A 517 -48.54 -7.60 44.62
N LEU A 518 -49.35 -6.63 45.07
CA LEU A 518 -50.05 -6.72 46.35
C LEU A 518 -51.12 -7.82 46.34
N GLU A 519 -51.90 -7.94 45.26
CA GLU A 519 -52.84 -9.07 45.09
C GLU A 519 -52.11 -10.42 45.14
N VAL A 520 -50.99 -10.55 44.43
CA VAL A 520 -50.17 -11.76 44.43
C VAL A 520 -49.53 -12.04 45.80
N ALA A 521 -49.26 -11.03 46.63
CA ALA A 521 -48.79 -11.21 48.00
C ALA A 521 -49.91 -11.71 48.93
N VAL A 522 -51.08 -11.07 48.90
CA VAL A 522 -52.27 -11.46 49.69
C VAL A 522 -52.72 -12.88 49.33
N LEU A 523 -52.69 -13.24 48.04
CA LEU A 523 -53.02 -14.60 47.57
C LEU A 523 -51.99 -15.68 47.98
N LYS A 524 -50.76 -15.31 48.34
CA LYS A 524 -49.69 -16.25 48.74
C LYS A 524 -49.63 -16.48 50.24
N GLU A 525 -49.79 -15.43 51.04
CA GLU A 525 -49.66 -15.50 52.50
C GLU A 525 -51.02 -15.60 53.21
N GLY A 526 -52.11 -15.34 52.48
CA GLY A 526 -53.48 -15.44 52.96
C GLY A 526 -53.96 -14.16 53.67
N GLU A 527 -55.27 -13.93 53.62
CA GLU A 527 -55.92 -12.72 54.16
C GLU A 527 -55.74 -12.52 55.68
N GLY A 528 -55.24 -13.52 56.41
CA GLY A 528 -54.92 -13.42 57.84
C GLY A 528 -53.54 -12.84 58.17
N SER A 529 -52.67 -12.60 57.19
CA SER A 529 -51.30 -12.07 57.40
C SER A 529 -51.22 -10.53 57.30
N TYR A 530 -52.14 -9.91 56.53
CA TYR A 530 -52.17 -8.47 56.30
C TYR A 530 -53.61 -7.95 56.26
N ASP A 531 -53.88 -6.81 56.90
CA ASP A 531 -55.16 -6.13 56.76
C ASP A 531 -55.32 -5.59 55.33
N ARG A 532 -56.18 -6.29 54.58
CA ARG A 532 -56.56 -6.02 53.18
C ARG A 532 -56.83 -4.53 52.93
N GLU A 533 -57.59 -3.89 53.82
CA GLU A 533 -57.92 -2.47 53.72
C GLU A 533 -56.71 -1.54 53.91
N GLU A 534 -55.74 -1.88 54.76
CA GLU A 534 -54.57 -1.02 54.97
C GLU A 534 -53.61 -1.08 53.79
N LEU A 535 -53.37 -2.27 53.23
CA LEU A 535 -52.59 -2.41 51.99
C LEU A 535 -53.24 -1.69 50.80
N GLU A 536 -54.56 -1.78 50.63
CA GLU A 536 -55.25 -1.04 49.57
C GLU A 536 -55.22 0.49 49.79
N LYS A 537 -55.27 0.97 51.04
CA LYS A 537 -55.11 2.40 51.38
C LYS A 537 -53.69 2.88 51.09
N ILE A 538 -52.66 2.11 51.42
CA ILE A 538 -51.25 2.43 51.12
C ILE A 538 -51.04 2.52 49.60
N ALA A 539 -51.50 1.51 48.85
CA ALA A 539 -51.38 1.47 47.40
C ALA A 539 -52.07 2.66 46.72
N ARG A 540 -53.32 2.96 47.12
CA ARG A 540 -54.10 4.07 46.56
C ARG A 540 -53.53 5.43 46.92
N LYS A 541 -53.02 5.61 48.13
CA LYS A 541 -52.43 6.88 48.57
C LYS A 541 -51.14 7.23 47.80
N GLU A 542 -50.25 6.27 47.57
CA GLU A 542 -49.07 6.51 46.71
C GLU A 542 -49.47 6.85 45.26
N VAL A 543 -50.59 6.32 44.76
CA VAL A 543 -51.15 6.66 43.44
C VAL A 543 -51.81 8.05 43.46
N GLU A 544 -52.48 8.46 44.54
CA GLU A 544 -53.00 9.82 44.73
C GLU A 544 -51.87 10.86 44.76
N ASP A 545 -50.81 10.62 45.54
CA ASP A 545 -49.64 11.49 45.63
C ASP A 545 -48.91 11.58 44.26
N ALA A 546 -48.74 10.45 43.55
CA ALA A 546 -48.14 10.43 42.21
C ALA A 546 -49.05 11.04 41.11
N ALA A 547 -50.36 11.12 41.35
CA ALA A 547 -51.33 11.73 40.43
C ALA A 547 -51.58 13.22 40.72
N ALA A 548 -50.99 13.79 41.79
CA ALA A 548 -51.27 15.15 42.25
C ALA A 548 -50.96 16.26 41.22
N GLU A 549 -50.09 15.99 40.24
CA GLU A 549 -49.73 16.92 39.16
C GLU A 549 -50.70 16.85 37.96
N LEU A 550 -51.48 15.78 37.82
CA LEU A 550 -52.38 15.60 36.67
C LEU A 550 -53.67 16.42 36.78
N THR A 551 -54.29 16.69 35.62
CA THR A 551 -55.63 17.28 35.52
C THR A 551 -56.68 16.40 36.20
N PRO A 552 -57.84 16.94 36.64
CA PRO A 552 -58.88 16.14 37.30
C PRO A 552 -59.31 14.91 36.49
N THR A 553 -59.40 15.05 35.16
CA THR A 553 -59.68 13.95 34.23
C THR A 553 -58.53 12.93 34.19
N GLY A 554 -57.28 13.38 34.14
CA GLY A 554 -56.09 12.51 34.18
C GLY A 554 -56.03 11.68 35.47
N ARG A 555 -56.27 12.30 36.64
CA ARG A 555 -56.33 11.58 37.92
C ARG A 555 -57.40 10.51 37.93
N PHE A 556 -58.61 10.86 37.49
CA PHE A 556 -59.72 9.91 37.41
C PHE A 556 -59.40 8.70 36.53
N ILE A 557 -58.70 8.92 35.40
CA ILE A 557 -58.24 7.87 34.49
C ILE A 557 -57.20 6.96 35.17
N SER A 558 -56.11 7.54 35.71
CA SER A 558 -55.05 6.77 36.37
C SER A 558 -55.56 5.96 37.58
N GLN A 559 -56.52 6.50 38.34
CA GLN A 559 -57.05 5.89 39.56
C GLN A 559 -58.12 4.80 39.32
N ASN A 560 -59.04 5.00 38.37
CA ASN A 560 -60.26 4.17 38.28
C ASN A 560 -60.36 3.33 36.99
N LEU A 561 -59.46 3.55 36.02
CA LEU A 561 -59.55 2.93 34.69
C LEU A 561 -58.27 2.21 34.26
N MET A 562 -57.15 2.41 34.96
CA MET A 562 -55.88 1.74 34.66
C MET A 562 -55.50 0.68 35.68
N THR A 563 -55.76 0.86 36.98
CA THR A 563 -55.43 -0.13 38.01
C THR A 563 -56.57 -1.10 38.27
N PHE A 564 -56.29 -2.40 38.17
CA PHE A 564 -57.23 -3.50 38.39
C PHE A 564 -56.61 -4.57 39.29
N LYS A 565 -57.46 -5.30 40.01
CA LYS A 565 -57.09 -6.39 40.93
C LYS A 565 -57.15 -7.76 40.26
N ASP A 566 -58.19 -7.98 39.43
CA ASP A 566 -58.42 -9.25 38.75
C ASP A 566 -58.82 -9.06 37.27
N LEU A 567 -59.02 -10.19 36.57
CA LEU A 567 -59.40 -10.21 35.16
C LEU A 567 -60.84 -9.71 34.91
N HIS A 568 -61.71 -9.74 35.91
CA HIS A 568 -63.10 -9.28 35.78
C HIS A 568 -63.17 -7.75 35.87
N GLU A 569 -62.49 -7.15 36.84
CA GLU A 569 -62.32 -5.70 36.96
C GLU A 569 -61.62 -5.13 35.72
N LEU A 570 -60.57 -5.79 35.21
CA LEU A 570 -59.92 -5.40 33.95
C LEU A 570 -60.88 -5.43 32.74
N GLN A 571 -61.83 -6.37 32.71
CA GLN A 571 -62.85 -6.45 31.66
C GLN A 571 -63.90 -5.34 31.79
N GLU A 572 -64.38 -5.05 33.00
CA GLU A 572 -65.33 -3.97 33.25
C GLU A 572 -64.72 -2.58 32.98
N GLN A 573 -63.47 -2.36 33.41
CA GLN A 573 -62.68 -1.17 33.09
C GLN A 573 -62.46 -1.06 31.58
N ASN A 574 -62.15 -2.15 30.87
CA ASN A 574 -62.05 -2.15 29.39
C ASN A 574 -63.36 -1.76 28.70
N VAL A 575 -64.50 -2.29 29.15
CA VAL A 575 -65.82 -1.94 28.60
C VAL A 575 -66.13 -0.46 28.85
N THR A 576 -65.82 0.04 30.05
CA THR A 576 -66.04 1.44 30.43
C THR A 576 -65.11 2.40 29.67
N LEU A 577 -63.83 2.08 29.52
CA LEU A 577 -62.87 2.80 28.67
C LEU A 577 -63.36 2.86 27.21
N ARG A 578 -63.78 1.73 26.63
CA ARG A 578 -64.27 1.66 25.24
C ARG A 578 -65.54 2.47 25.02
N ARG A 579 -66.42 2.59 26.02
CA ARG A 579 -67.57 3.49 26.02
C ARG A 579 -67.12 4.95 26.01
N MET A 580 -66.26 5.35 26.94
CA MET A 580 -65.81 6.74 27.04
C MET A 580 -64.94 7.19 25.85
N LEU A 581 -64.15 6.29 25.25
CA LEU A 581 -63.41 6.56 24.01
C LEU A 581 -64.33 6.88 22.83
N ARG A 582 -65.46 6.16 22.70
CA ARG A 582 -66.48 6.46 21.67
C ARG A 582 -67.16 7.80 21.94
N GLU A 583 -67.66 7.97 23.16
CA GLU A 583 -68.29 9.23 23.56
C GLU A 583 -67.36 10.45 23.46
N LEU A 584 -66.05 10.27 23.66
CA LEU A 584 -65.05 11.33 23.47
C LEU A 584 -64.78 11.57 21.98
N GLY A 585 -64.70 10.51 21.17
CA GLY A 585 -64.62 10.61 19.71
C GLY A 585 -65.78 11.43 19.13
N ASP A 586 -67.02 11.05 19.43
CA ASP A 586 -68.24 11.75 19.00
C ASP A 586 -68.23 13.24 19.41
N LYS A 587 -67.71 13.54 20.61
CA LYS A 587 -67.60 14.91 21.15
C LYS A 587 -66.46 15.69 20.49
N MET A 588 -65.34 15.06 20.14
CA MET A 588 -64.19 15.67 19.48
C MET A 588 -64.47 15.94 18.00
N GLU A 589 -64.98 14.97 17.24
CA GLU A 589 -65.41 15.18 15.85
C GLU A 589 -66.51 16.26 15.79
N GLY A 590 -67.46 16.22 16.72
CA GLY A 590 -68.49 17.24 16.87
C GLY A 590 -67.98 18.62 17.32
N ALA A 591 -66.79 18.72 17.91
CA ALA A 591 -66.15 19.99 18.26
C ALA A 591 -65.33 20.53 17.08
N GLU A 592 -64.50 19.69 16.47
CA GLU A 592 -63.68 20.02 15.30
C GLU A 592 -64.55 20.45 14.10
N ALA A 593 -65.73 19.85 13.91
CA ALA A 593 -66.71 20.30 12.92
C ALA A 593 -67.17 21.75 13.16
N ARG A 594 -67.51 22.09 14.41
CA ARG A 594 -67.95 23.45 14.79
C ARG A 594 -66.81 24.46 14.71
N GLU A 595 -65.60 24.07 15.05
CA GLU A 595 -64.41 24.93 14.93
C GLU A 595 -64.10 25.21 13.45
N LYS A 596 -64.15 24.19 12.58
CA LYS A 596 -64.05 24.37 11.13
C LYS A 596 -65.18 25.23 10.56
N ASP A 597 -66.41 25.15 11.10
CA ASP A 597 -67.50 26.04 10.72
C ASP A 597 -67.26 27.49 11.18
N ALA A 598 -66.76 27.69 12.41
CA ALA A 598 -66.46 29.01 12.96
C ALA A 598 -65.29 29.71 12.23
N VAL A 599 -64.20 28.98 11.96
CA VAL A 599 -63.08 29.49 11.15
C VAL A 599 -63.56 29.86 9.75
N ARG A 600 -64.35 29.00 9.08
CA ARG A 600 -64.95 29.33 7.77
C ARG A 600 -65.93 30.51 7.81
N GLN A 601 -66.50 30.86 8.96
CA GLN A 601 -67.30 32.08 9.14
C GLN A 601 -66.40 33.31 9.33
N GLN A 602 -65.36 33.22 10.16
CA GLN A 602 -64.37 34.28 10.36
C GLN A 602 -63.63 34.63 9.06
N GLU A 603 -63.13 33.64 8.32
CA GLU A 603 -62.54 33.81 6.99
C GLU A 603 -63.51 34.54 6.03
N GLN A 604 -64.81 34.21 6.07
CA GLN A 604 -65.82 34.88 5.26
C GLN A 604 -66.11 36.32 5.71
N GLU A 605 -65.89 36.66 6.97
CA GLU A 605 -66.05 38.02 7.50
C GLU A 605 -64.81 38.88 7.22
N GLU A 606 -63.61 38.36 7.43
CA GLU A 606 -62.37 38.98 7.01
C GLU A 606 -62.32 39.20 5.49
N LEU A 607 -62.78 38.24 4.68
CA LEU A 607 -62.89 38.41 3.22
C LEU A 607 -63.94 39.46 2.81
N LYS A 608 -64.99 39.70 3.62
CA LYS A 608 -65.91 40.83 3.38
C LYS A 608 -65.23 42.16 3.74
N GLU A 609 -64.55 42.23 4.88
CA GLU A 609 -63.89 43.46 5.33
C GLU A 609 -62.72 43.84 4.42
N LEU A 610 -61.89 42.88 4.01
CA LEU A 610 -60.83 43.07 3.01
C LEU A 610 -61.38 43.57 1.68
N ARG A 611 -62.53 43.06 1.22
CA ARG A 611 -63.20 43.59 0.00
C ARG A 611 -63.66 45.04 0.18
N ILE A 612 -64.17 45.41 1.37
CA ILE A 612 -64.55 46.78 1.69
C ILE A 612 -63.31 47.69 1.72
N ARG A 613 -62.25 47.33 2.44
CA ARG A 613 -60.98 48.10 2.51
C ARG A 613 -60.32 48.25 1.14
N VAL A 614 -60.30 47.20 0.31
CA VAL A 614 -59.81 47.27 -1.08
C VAL A 614 -60.68 48.18 -1.94
N GLN A 615 -61.99 48.27 -1.69
CA GLN A 615 -62.86 49.20 -2.40
C GLN A 615 -62.65 50.64 -1.95
N THR A 616 -62.53 50.93 -0.64
CA THR A 616 -62.23 52.30 -0.17
C THR A 616 -60.90 52.80 -0.70
N TYR A 617 -59.84 51.97 -0.72
CA TYR A 617 -58.58 52.35 -1.34
C TYR A 617 -58.67 52.62 -2.86
N ARG A 618 -59.53 51.89 -3.59
CA ARG A 618 -59.79 52.18 -5.01
C ARG A 618 -60.50 53.52 -5.19
N ASP A 619 -61.47 53.83 -4.33
CA ASP A 619 -62.23 55.06 -4.39
C ASP A 619 -61.37 56.27 -3.96
N GLU A 620 -60.47 56.10 -2.98
CA GLU A 620 -59.42 57.06 -2.60
C GLU A 620 -58.44 57.31 -3.75
N ILE A 621 -57.92 56.26 -4.40
CA ILE A 621 -57.05 56.40 -5.58
C ILE A 621 -57.79 57.10 -6.72
N ALA A 622 -59.07 56.78 -6.96
CA ALA A 622 -59.88 57.46 -7.96
C ALA A 622 -60.06 58.96 -7.64
N ASN A 623 -60.26 59.31 -6.36
CA ASN A 623 -60.34 60.69 -5.89
C ASN A 623 -59.01 61.45 -6.03
N LEU A 624 -57.87 60.84 -5.68
CA LEU A 624 -56.54 61.43 -5.86
C LEU A 624 -56.21 61.63 -7.35
N VAL A 625 -56.58 60.68 -8.21
CA VAL A 625 -56.46 60.81 -9.68
C VAL A 625 -57.40 61.91 -10.21
N ALA A 626 -58.59 62.10 -9.64
CA ALA A 626 -59.50 63.19 -10.00
C ALA A 626 -58.95 64.57 -9.58
N GLN A 627 -58.42 64.70 -8.36
CA GLN A 627 -57.74 65.91 -7.88
C GLN A 627 -56.52 66.25 -8.74
N THR A 628 -55.67 65.25 -9.05
CA THR A 628 -54.51 65.43 -9.94
C THR A 628 -54.94 65.91 -11.33
N LYS A 629 -56.05 65.37 -11.87
CA LYS A 629 -56.66 65.85 -13.13
C LYS A 629 -57.28 67.25 -13.00
N SER A 630 -57.65 67.71 -11.81
CA SER A 630 -58.05 69.10 -11.56
C SER A 630 -56.83 70.02 -11.63
N TYR A 631 -55.78 69.75 -10.85
CA TYR A 631 -54.55 70.54 -10.85
C TYR A 631 -53.89 70.63 -12.24
N VAL A 632 -53.94 69.56 -13.05
CA VAL A 632 -53.49 69.61 -14.46
C VAL A 632 -54.36 70.54 -15.31
N LYS A 633 -55.69 70.49 -15.18
CA LYS A 633 -56.62 71.41 -15.88
C LYS A 633 -56.42 72.87 -15.43
N GLU A 634 -56.21 73.11 -14.14
CA GLU A 634 -55.94 74.44 -13.58
C GLU A 634 -54.61 74.99 -14.08
N ARG A 635 -53.53 74.18 -14.03
CA ARG A 635 -52.22 74.54 -14.62
C ARG A 635 -52.35 74.89 -16.11
N ASP A 636 -53.15 74.14 -16.86
CA ASP A 636 -53.28 74.31 -18.31
C ASP A 636 -54.24 75.47 -18.67
N THR A 637 -55.24 75.79 -17.84
CA THR A 637 -56.00 77.05 -17.98
C THR A 637 -55.17 78.27 -17.56
N PHE A 638 -54.31 78.17 -16.54
CA PHE A 638 -53.35 79.23 -16.21
C PHE A 638 -52.33 79.45 -17.33
N ARG A 639 -51.81 78.38 -17.97
CA ARG A 639 -50.99 78.50 -19.19
C ARG A 639 -51.75 79.16 -20.33
N SER A 640 -53.02 78.79 -20.55
CA SER A 640 -53.87 79.41 -21.58
C SER A 640 -54.10 80.91 -21.30
N MET A 641 -54.42 81.27 -20.05
CA MET A 641 -54.60 82.66 -19.60
C MET A 641 -53.31 83.49 -19.76
N LEU A 642 -52.15 82.96 -19.37
CA LEU A 642 -50.85 83.63 -19.53
C LEU A 642 -50.46 83.79 -21.01
N THR A 643 -50.72 82.77 -21.84
CA THR A 643 -50.47 82.84 -23.29
C THR A 643 -51.36 83.88 -23.96
N ARG A 644 -52.65 83.90 -23.62
CA ARG A 644 -53.62 84.91 -24.09
C ARG A 644 -53.25 86.33 -23.63
N ARG A 645 -52.70 86.48 -22.41
CA ARG A 645 -52.18 87.76 -21.88
C ARG A 645 -50.89 88.20 -22.59
N ARG A 646 -50.06 87.28 -23.07
CA ARG A 646 -48.81 87.59 -23.80
C ARG A 646 -49.02 87.92 -25.28
N GLN A 647 -50.24 87.74 -25.81
CA GLN A 647 -50.60 88.01 -27.22
C GLN A 647 -51.49 89.25 -27.41
N THR A 648 -51.80 90.01 -26.36
CA THR A 648 -52.86 91.05 -26.40
C THR A 648 -52.48 92.46 -25.95
N VAL A 649 -51.23 92.72 -25.56
CA VAL A 649 -50.73 94.10 -25.34
C VAL A 649 -49.32 94.25 -25.90
N GLY A 650 -49.23 94.90 -27.05
CA GLY A 650 -48.07 95.69 -27.47
C GLY A 650 -48.47 97.17 -27.55
N ASP A 651 -47.47 98.05 -27.62
CA ASP A 651 -47.55 99.50 -27.82
C ASP A 651 -48.23 100.43 -26.79
N SER A 652 -47.46 101.47 -26.46
CA SER A 652 -47.87 102.86 -26.23
C SER A 652 -48.70 103.28 -24.99
N ALA A 653 -47.95 103.58 -23.92
CA ALA A 653 -47.87 104.91 -23.29
C ALA A 653 -48.99 105.51 -22.39
N PHE A 654 -48.49 106.25 -21.38
CA PHE A 654 -49.00 107.52 -20.84
C PHE A 654 -50.17 107.55 -19.82
N SER A 655 -49.79 107.78 -18.55
CA SER A 655 -50.35 108.76 -17.58
C SER A 655 -51.82 108.69 -17.09
N GLN A 656 -52.00 109.01 -15.79
CA GLN A 656 -53.27 109.37 -15.11
C GLN A 656 -54.34 108.24 -15.02
N SER A 657 -55.24 108.23 -14.03
CA SER A 657 -55.36 108.96 -12.75
C SER A 657 -56.33 108.24 -11.81
N LEU A 658 -56.35 108.58 -10.50
CA LEU A 658 -57.53 108.39 -9.65
C LEU A 658 -58.75 109.09 -10.30
N PRO A 659 -60.00 108.58 -10.16
CA PRO A 659 -60.81 108.96 -8.98
C PRO A 659 -61.94 107.99 -8.55
N LEU A 660 -62.55 108.35 -7.41
CA LEU A 660 -63.98 108.21 -7.03
C LEU A 660 -64.68 106.83 -6.99
N GLY A 661 -65.41 106.62 -5.90
CA GLY A 661 -66.52 105.65 -5.82
C GLY A 661 -67.89 106.35 -5.93
N ALA A 662 -68.87 105.62 -6.45
CA ALA A 662 -70.30 105.96 -6.50
C ALA A 662 -71.09 104.68 -6.85
N ALA A 663 -72.35 104.46 -6.44
CA ALA A 663 -73.12 105.01 -5.32
C ALA A 663 -74.31 104.05 -5.02
N PRO A 664 -74.75 103.88 -3.77
CA PRO A 664 -75.98 103.15 -3.45
C PRO A 664 -77.24 104.05 -3.60
N PRO A 665 -78.42 103.50 -3.93
CA PRO A 665 -79.65 104.28 -4.04
C PRO A 665 -80.50 104.29 -2.75
N GLY A 666 -80.98 105.47 -2.31
CA GLY A 666 -82.25 105.58 -1.55
C GLY A 666 -82.34 106.51 -0.32
N ALA A 667 -83.02 107.66 -0.51
CA ALA A 667 -83.92 108.38 0.43
C ALA A 667 -83.42 109.21 1.66
N ALA A 668 -83.89 110.48 1.70
CA ALA A 668 -84.27 111.36 2.85
C ALA A 668 -83.24 111.68 3.97
N ASP A 669 -82.84 112.95 4.24
CA ASP A 669 -83.56 114.14 4.79
C ASP A 669 -83.75 114.08 6.34
N GLU A 670 -83.64 115.15 7.16
CA GLU A 670 -83.47 116.61 6.94
C GLU A 670 -82.89 117.35 8.20
N HIS A 671 -82.41 118.60 8.04
CA HIS A 671 -82.32 119.77 8.98
C HIS A 671 -81.79 119.66 10.46
N MET A 672 -80.83 120.50 10.92
CA MET A 672 -80.90 121.89 11.50
C MET A 672 -81.72 122.04 12.81
N LYS A 673 -81.43 122.90 13.81
CA LYS A 673 -80.52 124.09 14.05
C LYS A 673 -80.19 124.15 15.59
N ASP A 674 -79.65 125.16 16.32
CA ASP A 674 -79.24 126.58 16.15
C ASP A 674 -78.15 127.02 17.20
N ALA A 675 -77.85 128.33 17.39
CA ALA A 675 -76.70 128.84 18.21
C ALA A 675 -77.03 129.56 19.57
N PRO A 676 -76.09 129.60 20.57
CA PRO A 676 -76.42 129.86 22.00
C PRO A 676 -75.82 131.14 22.66
N ASP A 677 -76.07 131.30 23.97
CA ASP A 677 -75.72 132.45 24.83
C ASP A 677 -74.25 132.50 25.31
N TYR A 678 -73.67 133.70 25.37
CA TYR A 678 -72.24 133.96 25.61
C TYR A 678 -71.79 133.71 27.05
N ALA A 679 -72.66 133.92 28.05
CA ALA A 679 -72.30 133.67 29.46
C ALA A 679 -72.06 132.17 29.72
N GLU A 680 -72.85 131.31 29.07
CA GLU A 680 -72.67 129.86 29.15
C GLU A 680 -71.41 129.42 28.41
N LEU A 681 -71.09 130.06 27.28
CA LEU A 681 -69.89 129.80 26.49
C LEU A 681 -68.60 130.05 27.29
N LEU A 682 -68.55 131.13 28.09
CA LEU A 682 -67.40 131.42 28.96
C LEU A 682 -67.19 130.33 30.03
N ARG A 683 -68.27 129.87 30.67
CA ARG A 683 -68.21 128.77 31.66
C ARG A 683 -67.79 127.45 31.00
N LYS A 684 -68.24 127.18 29.77
CA LYS A 684 -67.83 126.02 28.97
C LYS A 684 -66.34 126.08 28.62
N VAL A 685 -65.83 127.23 28.15
CA VAL A 685 -64.39 127.42 27.86
C VAL A 685 -63.52 127.21 29.09
N GLN A 686 -63.96 127.68 30.27
CA GLN A 686 -63.20 127.50 31.51
C GLN A 686 -63.17 126.02 31.93
N ALA A 687 -64.33 125.33 31.91
CA ALA A 687 -64.41 123.89 32.16
C ALA A 687 -63.59 123.05 31.14
N HIS A 688 -63.54 123.46 29.87
CA HIS A 688 -62.69 122.83 28.86
C HIS A 688 -61.19 123.06 29.09
N PHE A 689 -60.79 124.19 29.69
CA PHE A 689 -59.39 124.42 30.06
C PHE A 689 -58.96 123.55 31.25
N ASP A 690 -59.84 123.37 32.23
CA ASP A 690 -59.58 122.47 33.36
C ASP A 690 -59.61 121.00 32.92
N SER A 691 -60.58 120.58 32.08
CA SER A 691 -60.60 119.21 31.54
C SER A 691 -59.38 118.91 30.65
N PHE A 692 -59.01 119.81 29.74
CA PHE A 692 -57.81 119.66 28.90
C PHE A 692 -56.53 119.58 29.75
N ARG A 693 -56.48 120.28 30.90
CA ARG A 693 -55.36 120.21 31.83
C ARG A 693 -55.30 118.88 32.57
N GLU A 694 -56.44 118.32 32.99
CA GLU A 694 -56.51 116.99 33.59
C GLU A 694 -56.18 115.90 32.57
N GLU A 695 -56.77 115.94 31.36
CA GLU A 695 -56.47 115.06 30.23
C GLU A 695 -54.97 115.09 29.87
N SER A 696 -54.39 116.28 29.72
CA SER A 696 -52.94 116.44 29.47
C SER A 696 -52.07 115.88 30.60
N ALA A 697 -52.53 115.94 31.85
CA ALA A 697 -51.82 115.38 32.99
C ALA A 697 -51.93 113.85 33.04
N THR A 698 -53.09 113.28 32.71
CA THR A 698 -53.27 111.83 32.57
C THR A 698 -52.47 111.26 31.40
N ASP A 699 -52.47 111.94 30.25
CA ASP A 699 -51.72 111.54 29.07
C ASP A 699 -50.20 111.60 29.33
N HIS A 700 -49.71 112.66 29.97
CA HIS A 700 -48.30 112.76 30.33
C HIS A 700 -47.89 111.70 31.37
N SER A 701 -48.79 111.34 32.29
CA SER A 701 -48.59 110.23 33.23
C SER A 701 -48.56 108.87 32.51
N ALA A 702 -49.52 108.60 31.61
CA ALA A 702 -49.62 107.37 30.84
C ALA A 702 -48.42 107.19 29.89
N LEU A 703 -48.00 108.24 29.17
CA LEU A 703 -46.79 108.23 28.35
C LEU A 703 -45.53 107.97 29.19
N LYS A 704 -45.43 108.56 30.39
CA LYS A 704 -44.32 108.29 31.31
C LYS A 704 -44.32 106.86 31.84
N GLN A 705 -45.49 106.27 32.10
CA GLN A 705 -45.62 104.85 32.45
C GLN A 705 -45.20 103.96 31.27
N GLN A 706 -45.66 104.23 30.05
CA GLN A 706 -45.25 103.49 28.84
C GLN A 706 -43.75 103.58 28.58
N VAL A 707 -43.13 104.75 28.73
CA VAL A 707 -41.67 104.93 28.59
C VAL A 707 -40.91 104.12 29.65
N ASN A 708 -41.38 104.13 30.91
CA ASN A 708 -40.79 103.31 31.97
C ASN A 708 -40.94 101.80 31.68
N GLU A 709 -42.11 101.36 31.21
CA GLU A 709 -42.39 99.95 30.92
C GLU A 709 -41.61 99.45 29.68
N LEU A 710 -41.46 100.28 28.65
CA LEU A 710 -40.61 99.98 27.49
C LEU A 710 -39.12 99.96 27.87
N SER A 711 -38.67 100.89 28.72
CA SER A 711 -37.29 100.89 29.24
C SER A 711 -37.00 99.65 30.09
N ARG A 712 -37.98 99.20 30.90
CA ARG A 712 -37.92 97.94 31.64
C ARG A 712 -37.84 96.74 30.69
N LYS A 713 -38.77 96.59 29.75
CA LYS A 713 -38.79 95.48 28.78
C LYS A 713 -37.52 95.42 27.92
N ASN A 714 -36.96 96.57 27.54
CA ASN A 714 -35.69 96.64 26.82
C ASN A 714 -34.51 96.17 27.71
N SER A 715 -34.52 96.49 29.00
CA SER A 715 -33.53 96.00 29.97
C SER A 715 -33.65 94.49 30.20
N GLU A 716 -34.88 93.97 30.29
CA GLU A 716 -35.19 92.55 30.41
C GLU A 716 -34.72 91.78 29.15
N LEU A 717 -35.06 92.26 27.94
CA LEU A 717 -34.60 91.66 26.68
C LEU A 717 -33.07 91.72 26.50
N MET A 718 -32.42 92.82 26.87
CA MET A 718 -30.95 92.90 26.81
C MET A 718 -30.28 91.92 27.79
N SER A 719 -30.89 91.69 28.96
CA SER A 719 -30.47 90.64 29.90
C SER A 719 -30.64 89.25 29.27
N GLU A 720 -31.79 88.95 28.69
CA GLU A 720 -32.06 87.67 28.00
C GLU A 720 -31.13 87.42 26.82
N ILE A 721 -30.82 88.44 26.02
CA ILE A 721 -29.84 88.36 24.91
C ILE A 721 -28.44 88.05 25.46
N SER A 722 -28.00 88.74 26.53
CA SER A 722 -26.69 88.47 27.14
C SER A 722 -26.59 87.06 27.73
N ARG A 723 -27.65 86.58 28.38
CA ARG A 723 -27.78 85.22 28.93
C ARG A 723 -27.74 84.18 27.82
N SER A 724 -28.52 84.38 26.77
CA SER A 724 -28.58 83.47 25.61
C SER A 724 -27.26 83.42 24.84
N SER A 725 -26.58 84.56 24.69
CA SER A 725 -25.24 84.64 24.09
C SER A 725 -24.19 83.90 24.92
N SER A 726 -24.21 84.06 26.24
CA SER A 726 -23.32 83.31 27.15
C SER A 726 -23.59 81.81 27.14
N GLN A 727 -24.87 81.40 27.11
CA GLN A 727 -25.27 80.00 26.97
C GLN A 727 -24.85 79.40 25.62
N LEU A 728 -24.95 80.16 24.53
CA LEU A 728 -24.46 79.75 23.21
C LEU A 728 -22.94 79.58 23.21
N GLY A 729 -22.19 80.52 23.79
CA GLY A 729 -20.73 80.43 23.91
C GLY A 729 -20.25 79.23 24.73
N ALA A 730 -20.94 78.92 25.84
CA ALA A 730 -20.68 77.71 26.62
C ALA A 730 -21.03 76.42 25.84
N ALA A 731 -22.11 76.44 25.05
CA ALA A 731 -22.50 75.31 24.21
C ALA A 731 -21.52 75.07 23.05
N THR A 732 -21.01 76.12 22.38
CA THR A 732 -20.01 75.98 21.32
C THR A 732 -18.68 75.48 21.87
N GLN A 733 -18.18 76.02 22.98
CA GLN A 733 -16.97 75.52 23.64
C GLN A 733 -17.12 74.05 24.06
N ARG A 734 -18.29 73.64 24.58
CA ARG A 734 -18.57 72.24 24.91
C ARG A 734 -18.58 71.35 23.67
N ALA A 735 -19.12 71.82 22.55
CA ALA A 735 -19.10 71.10 21.28
C ALA A 735 -17.67 70.97 20.70
N GLU A 736 -16.87 72.02 20.76
CA GLU A 736 -15.46 72.02 20.34
C GLU A 736 -14.61 71.05 21.17
N LEU A 737 -14.78 71.05 22.50
CA LEU A 737 -14.11 70.10 23.40
C LEU A 737 -14.55 68.66 23.13
N LEU A 738 -15.85 68.42 22.91
CA LEU A 738 -16.38 67.10 22.57
C LEU A 738 -15.87 66.61 21.20
N GLN A 739 -15.79 67.50 20.21
CA GLN A 739 -15.25 67.18 18.89
C GLN A 739 -13.73 66.90 18.95
N SER A 740 -12.99 67.64 19.77
CA SER A 740 -11.56 67.39 20.02
C SER A 740 -11.35 66.03 20.72
N ASN A 741 -12.17 65.72 21.73
CA ASN A 741 -12.15 64.42 22.40
C ASN A 741 -12.49 63.27 21.43
N PHE A 742 -13.55 63.41 20.62
CA PHE A 742 -13.89 62.44 19.58
C PHE A 742 -12.77 62.25 18.55
N ASN A 743 -12.09 63.34 18.15
CA ASN A 743 -10.93 63.25 17.24
C ASN A 743 -9.76 62.50 17.88
N MET A 744 -9.48 62.72 19.17
CA MET A 744 -8.45 61.97 19.91
C MET A 744 -8.83 60.49 20.01
N LEU A 745 -10.04 60.14 20.48
CA LEU A 745 -10.52 58.76 20.56
C LEU A 745 -10.52 58.05 19.19
N LYS A 746 -10.84 58.78 18.10
CA LYS A 746 -10.74 58.26 16.73
C LYS A 746 -9.30 57.96 16.33
N SER A 747 -8.33 58.78 16.74
CA SER A 747 -6.91 58.52 16.51
C SER A 747 -6.38 57.35 17.35
N GLU A 748 -6.77 57.24 18.62
CA GLU A 748 -6.42 56.11 19.50
C GLU A 748 -7.01 54.80 18.97
N ASN A 749 -8.26 54.79 18.52
CA ASN A 749 -8.88 53.62 17.91
C ASN A 749 -8.13 53.21 16.61
N ALA A 750 -7.72 54.16 15.77
CA ALA A 750 -6.90 53.88 14.60
C ALA A 750 -5.49 53.36 14.96
N GLU A 751 -4.89 53.81 16.06
CA GLU A 751 -3.65 53.22 16.58
C GLU A 751 -3.83 51.82 17.16
N LEU A 752 -4.91 51.58 17.92
CA LEU A 752 -5.23 50.27 18.46
C LEU A 752 -5.51 49.26 17.34
N GLN A 753 -6.20 49.67 16.28
CA GLN A 753 -6.40 48.84 15.07
C GLN A 753 -5.06 48.52 14.38
N LYS A 754 -4.15 49.50 14.23
CA LYS A 754 -2.80 49.25 13.69
C LYS A 754 -1.99 48.30 14.57
N ARG A 755 -2.04 48.46 15.90
CA ARG A 755 -1.35 47.58 16.85
C ARG A 755 -1.95 46.17 16.82
N TYR A 756 -3.26 46.03 16.74
CA TYR A 756 -3.95 44.74 16.59
C TYR A 756 -3.56 44.04 15.28
N ALA A 757 -3.60 44.74 14.15
CA ALA A 757 -3.17 44.22 12.86
C ALA A 757 -1.69 43.77 12.86
N ALA A 758 -0.80 44.56 13.48
CA ALA A 758 0.61 44.21 13.62
C ALA A 758 0.84 43.01 14.57
N LEU A 759 0.04 42.86 15.63
CA LEU A 759 0.08 41.68 16.50
C LEU A 759 -0.43 40.43 15.77
N PHE A 760 -1.52 40.55 15.01
CA PHE A 760 -2.08 39.46 14.19
C PHE A 760 -1.12 39.02 13.06
N GLU A 761 -0.50 39.97 12.34
CA GLU A 761 0.53 39.66 11.35
C GLU A 761 1.75 38.97 11.98
N ASN A 762 2.14 39.38 13.20
CA ASN A 762 3.23 38.72 13.91
C ASN A 762 2.84 37.35 14.45
N ALA A 763 1.59 37.11 14.89
CA ALA A 763 1.09 35.80 15.26
C ALA A 763 1.16 34.84 14.06
N ASN A 764 0.54 35.22 12.93
CA ASN A 764 0.59 34.45 11.68
C ASN A 764 2.03 34.15 11.23
N ARG A 765 2.97 35.09 11.40
CA ARG A 765 4.41 34.87 11.12
C ARG A 765 5.07 33.87 12.07
N GLN A 766 4.63 33.72 13.31
CA GLN A 766 5.12 32.68 14.21
C GLN A 766 4.44 31.33 13.94
N ASP A 767 3.17 31.32 13.56
CA ASP A 767 2.47 30.10 13.16
C ASP A 767 3.07 29.49 11.89
N ILE A 768 3.37 30.30 10.88
CA ILE A 768 4.11 29.84 9.68
C ILE A 768 5.49 29.28 10.05
N LYS A 769 6.24 29.94 10.96
CA LYS A 769 7.56 29.45 11.40
C LYS A 769 7.48 28.17 12.22
N THR A 770 6.46 27.99 13.04
CA THR A 770 6.28 26.77 13.85
C THR A 770 5.74 25.61 13.02
N GLN A 771 4.97 25.89 11.96
CA GLN A 771 4.64 24.91 10.91
C GLN A 771 5.90 24.46 10.18
N GLN A 772 6.70 25.40 9.64
CA GLN A 772 7.96 25.11 8.97
C GLN A 772 8.92 24.30 9.86
N ALA A 773 9.14 24.73 11.11
CA ALA A 773 9.99 23.99 12.05
C ALA A 773 9.43 22.60 12.43
N ALA A 774 8.11 22.37 12.32
CA ALA A 774 7.50 21.06 12.50
C ALA A 774 7.57 20.18 11.24
N GLU A 775 7.64 20.78 10.05
CA GLU A 775 7.90 20.11 8.78
C GLU A 775 9.37 19.69 8.69
N ASP A 776 10.32 20.60 8.94
CA ASP A 776 11.77 20.32 9.07
C ASP A 776 12.04 19.16 10.07
N LEU A 777 11.34 19.16 11.21
CA LEU A 777 11.44 18.10 12.23
C LEU A 777 10.92 16.74 11.73
N VAL A 778 9.91 16.73 10.84
CA VAL A 778 9.37 15.50 10.24
C VAL A 778 10.28 15.00 9.12
N GLU A 779 10.78 15.88 8.26
CA GLU A 779 11.72 15.52 7.20
C GLU A 779 13.04 14.98 7.76
N THR A 780 13.63 15.67 8.74
CA THR A 780 14.87 15.21 9.40
C THR A 780 14.67 13.89 10.16
N LYS A 781 13.50 13.64 10.76
CA LYS A 781 13.17 12.33 11.33
C LYS A 781 13.02 11.26 10.26
N GLY A 782 12.33 11.55 9.15
CA GLY A 782 12.20 10.63 8.02
C GLY A 782 13.56 10.24 7.43
N LEU A 783 14.47 11.19 7.28
CA LEU A 783 15.85 10.95 6.86
C LEU A 783 16.62 10.09 7.87
N VAL A 784 16.50 10.38 9.18
CA VAL A 784 17.12 9.57 10.24
C VAL A 784 16.56 8.15 10.26
N GLU A 785 15.26 7.96 10.05
CA GLU A 785 14.65 6.63 9.94
C GLU A 785 15.11 5.89 8.69
N SER A 786 15.22 6.56 7.53
CA SER A 786 15.78 5.94 6.31
C SER A 786 17.21 5.48 6.54
N LEU A 787 18.08 6.36 7.05
CA LEU A 787 19.48 6.05 7.36
C LEU A 787 19.61 4.95 8.43
N GLN A 788 18.67 4.85 9.39
CA GLN A 788 18.64 3.73 10.34
C GLN A 788 18.26 2.40 9.68
N ARG A 789 17.26 2.40 8.77
CA ARG A 789 16.84 1.21 8.01
C ARG A 789 17.95 0.75 7.05
N GLU A 790 18.58 1.68 6.33
CA GLU A 790 19.74 1.45 5.48
C GLU A 790 20.92 0.89 6.31
N ASN A 791 21.22 1.46 7.47
CA ASN A 791 22.28 0.97 8.35
C ASN A 791 21.98 -0.41 8.93
N ALA A 792 20.72 -0.74 9.20
CA ALA A 792 20.28 -2.08 9.60
C ALA A 792 20.40 -3.08 8.43
N ASN A 793 20.02 -2.70 7.21
CA ASN A 793 20.17 -3.53 6.03
C ASN A 793 21.65 -3.79 5.71
N LEU A 794 22.50 -2.76 5.67
CA LEU A 794 23.95 -2.89 5.49
C LEU A 794 24.63 -3.75 6.58
N LYS A 795 24.08 -3.79 7.80
CA LYS A 795 24.52 -4.73 8.85
C LYS A 795 24.10 -6.16 8.54
N ALA A 796 22.86 -6.39 8.12
CA ALA A 796 22.35 -7.71 7.73
C ALA A 796 23.12 -8.27 6.52
N GLU A 797 23.32 -7.45 5.48
CA GLU A 797 24.17 -7.78 4.33
C GLU A 797 25.60 -8.09 4.76
N LYS A 798 26.21 -7.29 5.66
CA LYS A 798 27.57 -7.54 6.15
C LYS A 798 27.70 -8.86 6.91
N GLU A 799 26.72 -9.24 7.74
CA GLU A 799 26.73 -10.55 8.39
C GLU A 799 26.44 -11.69 7.40
N LEU A 800 25.61 -11.47 6.37
CA LEU A 800 25.42 -12.43 5.28
C LEU A 800 26.71 -12.65 4.48
N TRP A 801 27.42 -11.57 4.11
CA TRP A 801 28.72 -11.64 3.44
C TRP A 801 29.76 -12.36 4.30
N LYS A 802 29.88 -12.06 5.60
CA LYS A 802 30.73 -12.81 6.54
C LYS A 802 30.38 -14.30 6.63
N ASN A 803 29.09 -14.64 6.55
CA ASN A 803 28.64 -16.03 6.60
C ASN A 803 28.94 -16.77 5.28
N ILE A 804 28.90 -16.09 4.13
CA ILE A 804 29.39 -16.61 2.84
C ILE A 804 30.92 -16.76 2.89
N GLU A 805 31.65 -15.73 3.34
CA GLU A 805 33.11 -15.75 3.52
C GLU A 805 33.55 -16.92 4.40
N ARG A 806 32.90 -17.12 5.56
CA ARG A 806 33.20 -18.25 6.46
C ARG A 806 32.97 -19.60 5.79
N ARG A 807 31.84 -19.79 5.09
CA ARG A 807 31.58 -21.03 4.32
C ARG A 807 32.63 -21.25 3.24
N LEU A 808 32.99 -20.21 2.48
CA LEU A 808 34.04 -20.32 1.45
C LEU A 808 35.43 -20.60 2.04
N ILE A 809 35.70 -20.18 3.28
CA ILE A 809 36.91 -20.57 4.02
C ILE A 809 36.82 -22.04 4.47
N GLU A 810 35.71 -22.47 5.05
CA GLU A 810 35.44 -23.87 5.45
C GLU A 810 35.51 -24.83 4.24
N ASP A 811 34.96 -24.44 3.09
CA ASP A 811 35.04 -25.15 1.81
C ASP A 811 36.49 -25.17 1.26
N ASN A 812 37.24 -24.07 1.39
CA ASN A 812 38.66 -24.05 1.03
C ASN A 812 39.51 -24.93 1.96
N GLU A 813 39.21 -24.99 3.24
CA GLU A 813 39.93 -25.85 4.20
C GLU A 813 39.61 -27.33 3.98
N THR A 814 38.35 -27.69 3.73
CA THR A 814 37.99 -29.06 3.35
C THR A 814 38.65 -29.47 2.03
N LEU A 815 38.59 -28.65 0.97
CA LEU A 815 39.28 -28.93 -0.30
C LEU A 815 40.81 -29.00 -0.15
N ARG A 816 41.43 -28.19 0.72
CA ARG A 816 42.87 -28.29 1.05
C ARG A 816 43.20 -29.57 1.80
N ASN A 817 42.35 -30.00 2.73
CA ASN A 817 42.51 -31.25 3.46
C ASN A 817 42.31 -32.48 2.56
N GLU A 818 41.32 -32.46 1.66
CA GLU A 818 41.13 -33.49 0.63
C GLU A 818 42.30 -33.52 -0.35
N ARG A 819 42.78 -32.36 -0.82
CA ARG A 819 43.98 -32.29 -1.65
C ARG A 819 45.20 -32.85 -0.91
N SER A 820 45.45 -32.47 0.34
CA SER A 820 46.57 -33.01 1.14
C SER A 820 46.47 -34.53 1.32
N ARG A 821 45.23 -35.05 1.49
CA ARG A 821 44.95 -36.49 1.53
C ARG A 821 45.20 -37.18 0.17
N LEU A 822 44.83 -36.56 -0.94
CA LEU A 822 45.11 -37.07 -2.30
C LEU A 822 46.61 -36.99 -2.64
N ASP A 823 47.29 -35.91 -2.29
CA ASP A 823 48.74 -35.75 -2.47
C ASP A 823 49.52 -36.78 -1.63
N SER A 824 49.08 -37.08 -0.40
CA SER A 824 49.65 -38.19 0.39
C SER A 824 49.30 -39.59 -0.15
N LEU A 825 48.09 -39.79 -0.69
CA LEU A 825 47.74 -41.04 -1.37
C LEU A 825 48.56 -41.24 -2.66
N ASN A 826 48.79 -40.18 -3.43
CA ASN A 826 49.66 -40.19 -4.60
C ASN A 826 51.12 -40.46 -4.23
N ALA A 827 51.63 -39.88 -3.14
CA ALA A 827 52.96 -40.19 -2.64
C ALA A 827 53.09 -41.66 -2.21
N ASN A 828 52.08 -42.21 -1.52
CA ASN A 828 52.03 -43.62 -1.14
C ASN A 828 51.94 -44.54 -2.38
N LEU A 829 51.12 -44.18 -3.38
CA LEU A 829 51.03 -44.92 -4.64
C LEU A 829 52.33 -44.85 -5.44
N GLN A 830 53.00 -43.70 -5.49
CA GLN A 830 54.34 -43.58 -6.10
C GLN A 830 55.37 -44.42 -5.34
N THR A 831 55.29 -44.50 -4.01
CA THR A 831 56.17 -45.37 -3.20
C THR A 831 55.93 -46.84 -3.54
N ILE A 832 54.67 -47.28 -3.57
CA ILE A 832 54.29 -48.66 -3.93
C ILE A 832 54.67 -48.99 -5.38
N LEU A 833 54.54 -48.05 -6.32
CA LEU A 833 54.98 -48.21 -7.70
C LEU A 833 56.50 -48.30 -7.80
N ASN A 834 57.25 -47.46 -7.07
CA ASN A 834 58.71 -47.51 -7.02
C ASN A 834 59.21 -48.82 -6.37
N GLU A 835 58.56 -49.30 -5.30
CA GLU A 835 58.85 -50.60 -4.67
C GLU A 835 58.54 -51.76 -5.62
N ARG A 836 57.43 -51.65 -6.38
CA ARG A 836 57.09 -52.61 -7.43
C ARG A 836 58.12 -52.60 -8.55
N GLU A 837 58.52 -51.43 -9.07
CA GLU A 837 59.56 -51.34 -10.09
C GLU A 837 60.92 -51.81 -9.57
N HIS A 838 61.23 -51.61 -8.29
CA HIS A 838 62.41 -52.20 -7.65
C HIS A 838 62.34 -53.74 -7.60
N THR A 839 61.19 -54.33 -7.26
CA THR A 839 61.03 -55.79 -7.19
C THR A 839 60.87 -56.45 -8.56
N ASP A 840 60.23 -55.79 -9.53
CA ASP A 840 60.17 -56.20 -10.94
C ASP A 840 61.57 -56.07 -11.60
N SER A 841 62.37 -55.04 -11.28
CA SER A 841 63.75 -54.94 -11.78
C SER A 841 64.72 -55.88 -11.09
N GLU A 842 64.57 -56.14 -9.79
CA GLU A 842 65.40 -57.12 -9.07
C GLU A 842 65.07 -58.56 -9.51
N SER A 843 63.79 -58.90 -9.70
CA SER A 843 63.40 -60.21 -10.24
C SER A 843 63.86 -60.39 -11.69
N ARG A 844 63.75 -59.37 -12.55
CA ARG A 844 64.39 -59.36 -13.88
C ARG A 844 65.89 -59.57 -13.79
N ARG A 845 66.59 -58.90 -12.87
CA ARG A 845 68.04 -59.06 -12.68
C ARG A 845 68.41 -60.47 -12.20
N ARG A 846 67.65 -61.06 -11.27
CA ARG A 846 67.82 -62.45 -10.81
C ARG A 846 67.59 -63.45 -11.95
N LEU A 847 66.55 -63.25 -12.75
CA LEU A 847 66.26 -64.07 -13.94
C LEU A 847 67.36 -63.92 -14.99
N GLN A 848 67.82 -62.69 -15.28
CA GLN A 848 68.88 -62.44 -16.24
C GLN A 848 70.22 -63.03 -15.79
N LEU A 849 70.59 -62.93 -14.51
CA LEU A 849 71.77 -63.62 -13.97
C LEU A 849 71.65 -65.15 -14.08
N SER A 850 70.44 -65.71 -13.95
CA SER A 850 70.18 -67.13 -14.18
C SER A 850 70.34 -67.51 -15.66
N VAL A 851 69.85 -66.67 -16.58
CA VAL A 851 70.06 -66.83 -18.04
C VAL A 851 71.55 -66.72 -18.39
N GLU A 852 72.26 -65.72 -17.88
CA GLU A 852 73.71 -65.55 -18.09
C GLU A 852 74.50 -66.75 -17.53
N SER A 853 74.09 -67.33 -16.39
CA SER A 853 74.67 -68.58 -15.86
C SER A 853 74.42 -69.75 -16.81
N LEU A 854 73.16 -69.99 -17.20
CA LEU A 854 72.77 -71.06 -18.11
C LEU A 854 73.39 -70.91 -19.50
N GLU A 855 73.56 -69.69 -20.00
CA GLU A 855 74.30 -69.40 -21.24
C GLU A 855 75.80 -69.65 -21.09
N SER A 856 76.39 -69.36 -19.92
CA SER A 856 77.80 -69.69 -19.65
C SER A 856 78.01 -71.21 -19.55
N GLU A 857 77.05 -71.95 -18.98
CA GLU A 857 77.03 -73.41 -18.93
C GLU A 857 76.79 -74.01 -20.32
N LEU A 858 75.90 -73.42 -21.13
CA LEU A 858 75.68 -73.78 -22.53
C LEU A 858 76.93 -73.51 -23.38
N GLN A 859 77.64 -72.40 -23.16
CA GLN A 859 78.92 -72.13 -23.82
C GLN A 859 80.03 -73.09 -23.36
N SER A 860 80.08 -73.41 -22.07
CA SER A 860 81.04 -74.37 -21.50
C SER A 860 80.82 -75.78 -22.05
N THR A 861 79.57 -76.24 -22.12
CA THR A 861 79.19 -77.53 -22.72
C THR A 861 79.38 -77.54 -24.24
N LYS A 862 79.06 -76.45 -24.95
CA LYS A 862 79.37 -76.32 -26.39
C LYS A 862 80.88 -76.34 -26.68
N ARG A 863 81.71 -75.70 -25.84
CA ARG A 863 83.18 -75.76 -25.95
C ARG A 863 83.66 -77.19 -25.73
N LYS A 864 83.29 -77.84 -24.62
CA LYS A 864 83.60 -79.26 -24.35
C LYS A 864 83.17 -80.17 -25.49
N LEU A 865 81.95 -80.01 -26.03
CA LEU A 865 81.47 -80.79 -27.17
C LEU A 865 82.30 -80.53 -28.43
N ASN A 866 82.72 -79.29 -28.68
CA ASN A 866 83.60 -78.97 -29.80
C ASN A 866 85.02 -79.53 -29.59
N ASP A 867 85.53 -79.52 -28.37
CA ASP A 867 86.84 -80.09 -28.00
C ASP A 867 86.83 -81.61 -28.17
N GLU A 868 85.78 -82.30 -27.72
CA GLU A 868 85.51 -83.73 -27.95
C GLU A 868 85.35 -84.05 -29.45
N VAL A 869 84.66 -83.19 -30.21
CA VAL A 869 84.55 -83.34 -31.67
C VAL A 869 85.91 -83.17 -32.33
N GLU A 870 86.72 -82.19 -31.93
CA GLU A 870 88.09 -82.01 -32.44
C GLU A 870 89.05 -83.12 -32.00
N GLU A 871 88.91 -83.67 -30.79
CA GLU A 871 89.62 -84.88 -30.34
C GLU A 871 89.19 -86.10 -31.18
N SER A 872 87.90 -86.27 -31.46
CA SER A 872 87.38 -87.34 -32.31
C SER A 872 87.89 -87.24 -33.76
N LYS A 873 87.98 -86.02 -34.32
CA LYS A 873 88.61 -85.75 -35.62
C LYS A 873 90.10 -86.05 -35.60
N LYS A 874 90.83 -85.63 -34.56
CA LYS A 874 92.26 -85.96 -34.40
C LYS A 874 92.46 -87.46 -34.24
N ALA A 875 91.55 -88.17 -33.58
CA ALA A 875 91.57 -89.63 -33.49
C ALA A 875 91.19 -90.33 -34.81
N ALA A 876 90.30 -89.74 -35.62
CA ALA A 876 90.01 -90.20 -36.98
C ALA A 876 91.24 -90.02 -37.89
N LEU A 877 91.82 -88.82 -37.95
CA LEU A 877 93.03 -88.51 -38.72
C LEU A 877 94.24 -89.36 -38.30
N ARG A 878 94.39 -89.67 -36.99
CA ARG A 878 95.40 -90.65 -36.51
C ARG A 878 95.16 -92.04 -37.09
N ARG A 879 93.93 -92.56 -37.02
CA ARG A 879 93.57 -93.86 -37.61
C ARG A 879 93.73 -93.88 -39.13
N GLU A 880 93.33 -92.80 -39.81
CA GLU A 880 93.50 -92.66 -41.27
C GLU A 880 94.99 -92.64 -41.64
N TYR A 881 95.84 -91.94 -40.91
CA TYR A 881 97.28 -91.93 -41.11
C TYR A 881 97.94 -93.29 -40.79
N GLU A 882 97.52 -93.97 -39.73
CA GLU A 882 97.94 -95.34 -39.42
C GLU A 882 97.49 -96.33 -40.51
N HIS A 883 96.28 -96.15 -41.05
CA HIS A 883 95.74 -96.98 -42.12
C HIS A 883 96.43 -96.68 -43.45
N GLU A 884 96.74 -95.43 -43.77
CA GLU A 884 97.53 -95.03 -44.95
C GLU A 884 98.97 -95.54 -44.86
N GLN A 885 99.59 -95.52 -43.67
CA GLN A 885 100.88 -96.20 -43.45
C GLN A 885 100.76 -97.72 -43.61
N SER A 886 99.67 -98.35 -43.14
CA SER A 886 99.46 -99.79 -43.34
C SER A 886 99.27 -100.13 -44.83
N GLN A 887 98.56 -99.28 -45.57
CA GLN A 887 98.33 -99.43 -47.00
C GLN A 887 99.63 -99.25 -47.78
N LYS A 888 100.43 -98.20 -47.49
CA LYS A 888 101.75 -98.01 -48.09
C LYS A 888 102.67 -99.22 -47.85
N ARG A 889 102.66 -99.82 -46.65
CA ARG A 889 103.39 -101.07 -46.38
C ARG A 889 102.84 -102.27 -47.17
N ILE A 890 101.54 -102.33 -47.43
CA ILE A 890 100.94 -103.33 -48.31
C ILE A 890 101.38 -103.09 -49.76
N ASP A 891 101.41 -101.85 -50.23
CA ASP A 891 101.80 -101.48 -51.59
C ASP A 891 103.31 -101.66 -51.83
N ASP A 892 104.16 -101.36 -50.84
CA ASP A 892 105.59 -101.68 -50.81
C ASP A 892 105.83 -103.20 -50.87
N LEU A 893 105.04 -103.97 -50.10
CA LEU A 893 105.09 -105.44 -50.16
C LEU A 893 104.61 -105.96 -51.51
N VAL A 894 103.52 -105.42 -52.07
CA VAL A 894 102.97 -105.81 -53.38
C VAL A 894 103.93 -105.46 -54.52
N THR A 895 104.61 -104.31 -54.47
CA THR A 895 105.62 -103.93 -55.46
C THR A 895 106.89 -104.77 -55.35
N SER A 896 107.33 -105.16 -54.14
CA SER A 896 108.41 -106.15 -53.98
C SER A 896 108.00 -107.57 -54.43
N LEU A 897 106.73 -107.93 -54.30
CA LEU A 897 106.13 -109.13 -54.91
C LEU A 897 106.01 -109.01 -56.42
N GLY A 898 105.92 -107.79 -56.95
CA GLY A 898 106.03 -107.45 -58.37
C GLY A 898 107.44 -107.66 -58.88
N SER A 899 108.44 -107.01 -58.26
CA SER A 899 109.84 -107.11 -58.69
C SER A 899 110.37 -108.54 -58.60
N THR A 900 110.05 -109.29 -57.54
CA THR A 900 110.43 -110.72 -57.44
C THR A 900 109.70 -111.61 -58.46
N ARG A 901 108.50 -111.23 -58.93
CA ARG A 901 107.85 -111.89 -60.08
C ARG A 901 108.51 -111.52 -61.40
N GLU A 902 108.92 -110.26 -61.59
CA GLU A 902 109.65 -109.80 -62.77
C GLU A 902 111.04 -110.42 -62.86
N GLU A 903 111.77 -110.52 -61.75
CA GLU A 903 113.01 -111.29 -61.63
C GLU A 903 112.79 -112.77 -61.94
N LEU A 904 111.72 -113.39 -61.43
CA LEU A 904 111.39 -114.79 -61.72
C LEU A 904 110.95 -115.00 -63.18
N VAL A 905 110.35 -114.00 -63.83
CA VAL A 905 110.10 -113.97 -65.28
C VAL A 905 111.42 -113.79 -66.04
N GLY A 906 112.34 -112.93 -65.59
CA GLY A 906 113.68 -112.78 -66.16
C GLY A 906 114.54 -114.04 -66.06
N ILE A 907 114.45 -114.77 -64.94
CA ILE A 907 115.11 -116.08 -64.75
C ILE A 907 114.45 -117.15 -65.62
N LYS A 908 113.14 -117.07 -65.89
CA LYS A 908 112.47 -117.93 -66.88
C LYS A 908 112.90 -117.59 -68.31
N THR A 909 112.84 -116.33 -68.74
CA THR A 909 113.21 -115.96 -70.12
C THR A 909 114.69 -116.16 -70.41
N THR A 910 115.59 -115.99 -69.44
CA THR A 910 117.01 -116.36 -69.60
C THR A 910 117.22 -117.88 -69.63
N ARG A 911 116.45 -118.65 -68.86
CA ARG A 911 116.42 -120.12 -68.99
C ARG A 911 115.90 -120.54 -70.37
N ASP A 912 114.81 -119.96 -70.84
CA ASP A 912 114.20 -120.28 -72.13
C ASP A 912 115.10 -119.84 -73.30
N HIS A 913 115.89 -118.76 -73.14
CA HIS A 913 116.92 -118.35 -74.08
C HIS A 913 118.15 -119.28 -74.07
N LEU A 914 118.56 -119.82 -72.92
CA LEU A 914 119.59 -120.86 -72.87
C LEU A 914 119.08 -122.21 -73.43
N GLN A 915 117.79 -122.51 -73.24
CA GLN A 915 117.12 -123.65 -73.87
C GLN A 915 117.13 -123.48 -75.40
N SER A 916 116.68 -122.33 -75.92
CA SER A 916 116.72 -122.04 -77.36
C SER A 916 118.14 -122.05 -77.92
N ARG A 917 119.16 -121.70 -77.13
CA ARG A 917 120.56 -121.77 -77.55
C ARG A 917 121.10 -123.21 -77.69
N VAL A 918 120.55 -124.17 -76.94
CA VAL A 918 120.83 -125.61 -77.10
C VAL A 918 120.07 -126.18 -78.30
N ASP A 919 118.83 -125.72 -78.52
CA ASP A 919 118.04 -126.08 -79.70
C ASP A 919 118.68 -125.52 -80.99
N GLU A 920 119.19 -124.27 -80.97
CA GLU A 920 119.97 -123.68 -82.06
C GLU A 920 121.21 -124.52 -82.40
N LEU A 921 122.04 -124.89 -81.41
CA LEU A 921 123.24 -125.70 -81.65
C LEU A 921 122.94 -127.13 -82.16
N THR A 922 121.77 -127.69 -81.85
CA THR A 922 121.32 -128.98 -82.42
C THR A 922 120.64 -128.84 -83.79
N VAL A 923 120.20 -127.63 -84.17
CA VAL A 923 119.75 -127.29 -85.53
C VAL A 923 120.93 -126.89 -86.44
N GLU A 924 121.99 -126.28 -85.91
CA GLU A 924 123.22 -125.99 -86.66
C GLU A 924 123.93 -127.30 -87.10
N LEU A 925 123.93 -128.34 -86.25
CA LEU A 925 124.41 -129.67 -86.62
C LEU A 925 123.59 -130.31 -87.76
N ARG A 926 122.28 -130.01 -87.85
CA ARG A 926 121.36 -130.50 -88.90
C ARG A 926 121.27 -129.62 -90.14
N SER A 927 121.80 -128.40 -90.11
CA SER A 927 121.88 -127.50 -91.28
C SER A 927 123.27 -127.43 -91.90
N ALA A 928 124.21 -128.21 -91.34
CA ALA A 928 125.34 -128.79 -92.07
C ALA A 928 124.87 -129.79 -93.14
N GLU A 929 123.68 -130.40 -92.99
CA GLU A 929 122.97 -131.09 -94.07
C GLU A 929 122.33 -130.06 -95.03
N GLU A 930 123.23 -129.43 -95.77
CA GLU A 930 123.16 -129.08 -97.18
C GLU A 930 121.85 -129.48 -97.88
N ARG A 931 120.79 -128.67 -97.75
CA ARG A 931 120.53 -127.34 -98.35
C ARG A 931 120.02 -127.43 -99.80
N LEU A 932 118.71 -127.21 -99.95
CA LEU A 932 118.10 -126.82 -101.22
C LEU A 932 117.05 -125.73 -100.93
N GLN A 933 117.02 -124.67 -101.77
CA GLN A 933 116.07 -123.54 -101.74
C GLN A 933 116.17 -122.64 -100.47
N VAL A 934 116.53 -121.34 -100.51
CA VAL A 934 116.12 -120.21 -101.39
C VAL A 934 114.60 -120.01 -101.29
N MET A 935 114.01 -119.21 -100.39
CA MET A 935 114.30 -117.86 -99.84
C MET A 935 113.90 -116.69 -100.77
N GLN A 936 113.24 -115.65 -100.20
CA GLN A 936 112.85 -114.34 -100.79
C GLN A 936 111.63 -114.38 -101.74
N SER A 937 110.75 -113.38 -101.90
CA SER A 937 110.44 -112.06 -101.23
C SER A 937 108.98 -111.64 -101.65
N ARG A 938 108.21 -110.66 -101.11
CA ARG A 938 108.38 -109.19 -100.82
C ARG A 938 108.84 -108.37 -102.06
N PRO A 939 108.51 -107.07 -102.35
CA PRO A 939 107.73 -105.98 -101.68
C PRO A 939 106.23 -105.94 -102.11
N SER A 940 105.40 -104.86 -102.11
CA SER A 940 105.45 -103.39 -101.83
C SER A 940 104.04 -102.89 -101.40
N VAL A 941 103.72 -101.75 -100.72
CA VAL A 941 104.38 -100.50 -100.26
C VAL A 941 104.29 -99.26 -101.21
N SER A 942 104.02 -98.08 -100.61
CA SER A 942 103.92 -96.68 -101.13
C SER A 942 102.52 -96.21 -101.62
N ALA A 943 102.06 -94.94 -101.45
CA ALA A 943 102.64 -93.74 -100.82
C ALA A 943 101.57 -92.78 -100.22
N ALA A 944 101.99 -91.75 -99.46
CA ALA A 944 101.18 -90.58 -99.05
C ALA A 944 101.47 -89.36 -99.98
N PRO A 945 100.78 -88.18 -99.89
CA PRO A 945 101.15 -87.19 -98.86
C PRO A 945 100.08 -86.13 -98.38
N THR A 946 100.34 -85.59 -97.18
CA THR A 946 100.11 -84.19 -96.68
C THR A 946 98.77 -83.43 -96.75
N GLU A 947 98.23 -83.19 -95.54
CA GLU A 947 97.79 -81.89 -94.97
C GLU A 947 96.45 -81.22 -95.37
N ALA A 948 95.96 -80.36 -94.47
CA ALA A 948 94.55 -79.94 -94.34
C ALA A 948 94.26 -78.51 -94.89
N PRO A 949 92.97 -78.15 -95.01
CA PRO A 949 92.46 -77.16 -94.06
C PRO A 949 91.10 -77.52 -93.42
N THR A 950 90.89 -77.01 -92.21
CA THR A 950 89.80 -77.31 -91.27
C THR A 950 88.39 -76.95 -91.81
N THR A 951 87.61 -77.95 -92.25
CA THR A 951 86.20 -77.77 -92.64
C THR A 951 85.37 -79.06 -92.48
N VAL A 952 84.06 -78.95 -92.74
CA VAL A 952 82.99 -79.95 -92.55
C VAL A 952 82.94 -81.07 -93.61
N GLU A 953 82.28 -82.17 -93.20
CA GLU A 953 81.46 -83.11 -94.02
C GLU A 953 82.12 -84.15 -94.97
N ASP A 954 81.26 -85.08 -95.40
CA ASP A 954 81.39 -86.20 -96.37
C ASP A 954 82.48 -87.29 -96.20
N GLY A 955 82.08 -88.37 -95.52
CA GLY A 955 81.49 -89.54 -96.19
C GLY A 955 82.32 -90.34 -97.24
N ALA A 956 82.76 -91.54 -96.85
CA ALA A 956 83.26 -92.63 -97.71
C ALA A 956 83.15 -93.96 -96.91
N GLN A 957 82.56 -95.09 -97.31
CA GLN A 957 82.26 -95.72 -98.61
C GLN A 957 83.51 -96.00 -99.48
N GLU A 958 83.72 -97.19 -100.07
CA GLU A 958 83.01 -98.48 -100.01
C GLU A 958 83.86 -99.61 -100.65
N SER A 959 83.53 -100.89 -100.43
CA SER A 959 83.49 -101.97 -101.45
C SER A 959 83.41 -103.38 -100.84
N GLY A 960 82.63 -104.33 -101.38
CA GLY A 960 81.68 -104.21 -102.50
C GLY A 960 81.05 -105.55 -102.94
N LEU A 961 80.40 -105.53 -104.12
CA LEU A 961 79.51 -106.54 -104.75
C LEU A 961 78.04 -106.48 -104.27
N THR A 962 76.99 -106.41 -105.13
CA THR A 962 76.97 -106.42 -106.62
C THR A 962 75.77 -105.65 -107.22
N ARG A 963 75.89 -105.25 -108.50
CA ARG A 963 75.25 -104.08 -109.12
C ARG A 963 73.77 -104.18 -109.59
N GLU A 964 73.04 -105.27 -109.36
CA GLU A 964 71.70 -105.46 -109.98
C GLU A 964 70.49 -105.53 -109.02
N GLN A 965 70.68 -105.37 -107.70
CA GLN A 965 69.56 -105.39 -106.73
C GLN A 965 69.18 -104.02 -106.16
N GLU A 966 70.04 -103.01 -106.28
CA GLU A 966 69.87 -101.68 -105.64
C GLU A 966 68.67 -100.88 -106.20
N LEU A 967 68.48 -100.91 -107.52
CA LEU A 967 67.45 -100.12 -108.22
C LEU A 967 66.01 -100.54 -107.89
N GLY A 968 65.80 -101.73 -107.32
CA GLY A 968 64.47 -102.17 -106.87
C GLY A 968 64.08 -101.63 -105.49
N ILE A 969 65.07 -101.33 -104.63
CA ILE A 969 64.86 -100.98 -103.22
C ILE A 969 64.59 -99.48 -103.07
N GLN A 970 65.39 -98.64 -103.74
CA GLN A 970 65.27 -97.17 -103.67
C GLN A 970 63.90 -96.64 -104.13
N VAL A 971 63.21 -97.36 -105.03
CA VAL A 971 61.85 -97.01 -105.51
C VAL A 971 60.75 -97.44 -104.52
N ALA A 972 61.04 -98.37 -103.61
CA ALA A 972 60.13 -98.80 -102.55
C ALA A 972 60.23 -97.89 -101.31
N GLU A 973 61.44 -97.45 -100.97
CA GLU A 973 61.70 -96.56 -99.82
C GLU A 973 61.12 -95.16 -100.05
N LEU A 974 61.44 -94.52 -101.19
CA LEU A 974 60.93 -93.18 -101.54
C LEU A 974 59.38 -93.08 -101.65
N LYS A 975 58.67 -94.21 -101.77
CA LYS A 975 57.20 -94.23 -101.67
C LYS A 975 56.70 -94.30 -100.24
N ARG A 976 57.42 -95.00 -99.36
CA ARG A 976 57.04 -95.20 -97.96
C ARG A 976 57.10 -93.89 -97.18
N ASP A 977 58.16 -93.13 -97.40
CA ASP A 977 58.38 -91.83 -96.72
C ASP A 977 57.35 -90.78 -97.21
N LEU A 978 57.00 -90.83 -98.50
CA LEU A 978 56.01 -89.92 -99.11
C LEU A 978 54.57 -90.20 -98.66
N ASP A 979 54.25 -91.41 -98.18
CA ASP A 979 52.95 -91.72 -97.57
C ASP A 979 52.94 -91.43 -96.06
N LEU A 980 54.06 -91.59 -95.35
CA LEU A 980 54.20 -91.15 -93.94
C LEU A 980 54.00 -89.64 -93.80
N ALA A 981 54.67 -88.83 -94.62
CA ALA A 981 54.57 -87.37 -94.58
C ALA A 981 53.14 -86.84 -94.89
N LYS A 982 52.29 -87.62 -95.58
CA LYS A 982 50.87 -87.29 -95.76
C LYS A 982 50.07 -87.54 -94.50
N GLY A 983 50.28 -88.68 -93.84
CA GLY A 983 49.59 -89.01 -92.58
C GLY A 983 49.88 -87.98 -91.49
N GLU A 984 51.12 -87.51 -91.38
CA GLU A 984 51.49 -86.41 -90.47
C GLU A 984 50.81 -85.09 -90.84
N LEU A 985 50.71 -84.76 -92.14
CA LEU A 985 50.03 -83.57 -92.64
C LEU A 985 48.49 -83.63 -92.51
N GLU A 986 47.89 -84.81 -92.51
CA GLU A 986 46.46 -85.02 -92.27
C GLU A 986 46.16 -84.93 -90.78
N HIS A 987 46.93 -85.60 -89.92
CA HIS A 987 46.74 -85.52 -88.46
C HIS A 987 46.98 -84.11 -87.91
N ALA A 988 47.93 -83.35 -88.48
CA ALA A 988 48.14 -81.94 -88.13
C ALA A 988 46.95 -81.04 -88.49
N LYS A 989 46.09 -81.42 -89.44
CA LYS A 989 44.85 -80.68 -89.76
C LYS A 989 43.72 -81.04 -88.80
N GLU A 990 43.57 -82.32 -88.47
CA GLU A 990 42.59 -82.77 -87.46
C GLU A 990 42.78 -82.01 -86.14
N GLN A 991 44.02 -81.92 -85.65
CA GLN A 991 44.34 -81.16 -84.43
C GLN A 991 43.97 -79.67 -84.53
N VAL A 992 44.11 -79.04 -85.71
CA VAL A 992 43.74 -77.64 -85.92
C VAL A 992 42.21 -77.45 -85.95
N GLU A 993 41.46 -78.41 -86.49
CA GLU A 993 39.99 -78.39 -86.45
C GLU A 993 39.46 -78.64 -85.03
N ASP A 994 40.07 -79.56 -84.27
CA ASP A 994 39.76 -79.78 -82.85
C ASP A 994 40.00 -78.51 -82.01
N TYR A 995 41.17 -77.88 -82.13
CA TYR A 995 41.46 -76.63 -81.40
C TYR A 995 40.50 -75.49 -81.79
N ARG A 996 40.09 -75.43 -83.06
CA ARG A 996 39.08 -74.46 -83.52
C ARG A 996 37.70 -74.74 -82.94
N ALA A 997 37.26 -75.99 -82.91
CA ALA A 997 36.00 -76.38 -82.29
C ALA A 997 35.99 -76.08 -80.78
N ILE A 998 37.13 -76.33 -80.09
CA ILE A 998 37.32 -75.97 -78.68
C ILE A 998 37.26 -74.46 -78.47
N SER A 999 37.86 -73.65 -79.35
CA SER A 999 37.80 -72.18 -79.21
C SER A 999 36.38 -71.64 -79.44
N GLN A 1000 35.66 -72.11 -80.46
CA GLN A 1000 34.28 -71.69 -80.72
C GLN A 1000 33.33 -72.12 -79.58
N GLY A 1001 33.46 -73.36 -79.10
CA GLY A 1001 32.71 -73.85 -77.94
C GLY A 1001 33.13 -73.24 -76.59
N ALA A 1002 34.20 -72.43 -76.55
CA ALA A 1002 34.54 -71.58 -75.42
C ALA A 1002 33.94 -70.16 -75.59
N GLU A 1003 33.96 -69.62 -76.81
CA GLU A 1003 33.38 -68.32 -77.18
C GLU A 1003 31.84 -68.31 -76.98
N GLU A 1004 31.11 -69.30 -77.50
CA GLU A 1004 29.65 -69.46 -77.30
C GLU A 1004 29.25 -69.61 -75.81
N ARG A 1005 30.11 -70.24 -75.01
CA ARG A 1005 29.91 -70.37 -73.55
C ARG A 1005 30.18 -69.06 -72.82
N LEU A 1006 31.14 -68.27 -73.29
CA LEU A 1006 31.46 -66.99 -72.68
C LEU A 1006 30.37 -65.96 -73.03
N GLU A 1007 29.86 -65.99 -74.27
CA GLU A 1007 28.73 -65.18 -74.73
C GLU A 1007 27.46 -65.47 -73.92
N SER A 1008 27.06 -66.74 -73.78
CA SER A 1008 25.88 -67.12 -72.96
C SER A 1008 26.05 -66.85 -71.45
N VAL A 1009 27.28 -66.90 -70.92
CA VAL A 1009 27.57 -66.42 -69.56
C VAL A 1009 27.47 -64.90 -69.44
N THR A 1010 27.85 -64.13 -70.48
CA THR A 1010 27.63 -62.67 -70.48
C THR A 1010 26.17 -62.29 -70.64
N GLU A 1011 25.39 -62.95 -71.51
CA GLU A 1011 23.95 -62.69 -71.66
C GLU A 1011 23.19 -62.94 -70.35
N THR A 1012 23.46 -64.05 -69.67
CA THR A 1012 22.84 -64.36 -68.37
C THR A 1012 23.30 -63.40 -67.27
N HIS A 1013 24.54 -62.93 -67.28
CA HIS A 1013 24.99 -61.88 -66.36
C HIS A 1013 24.33 -60.52 -66.60
N GLU A 1014 24.09 -60.14 -67.85
CA GLU A 1014 23.43 -58.89 -68.21
C GLU A 1014 21.94 -58.94 -67.87
N GLN A 1015 21.27 -60.09 -68.09
CA GLN A 1015 19.90 -60.33 -67.62
C GLN A 1015 19.78 -60.21 -66.08
N TYR A 1016 20.72 -60.80 -65.33
CA TYR A 1016 20.74 -60.63 -63.86
C TYR A 1016 21.02 -59.18 -63.42
N ARG A 1017 21.75 -58.39 -64.22
CA ARG A 1017 21.88 -56.94 -63.99
C ARG A 1017 20.57 -56.20 -64.23
N GLU A 1018 19.92 -56.40 -65.38
CA GLU A 1018 18.65 -55.74 -65.68
C GLU A 1018 17.56 -56.07 -64.64
N GLU A 1019 17.50 -57.32 -64.17
CA GLU A 1019 16.57 -57.72 -63.10
C GLU A 1019 16.91 -57.07 -61.75
N THR A 1020 18.20 -56.98 -61.38
CA THR A 1020 18.60 -56.37 -60.11
C THR A 1020 18.48 -54.84 -60.13
N GLU A 1021 18.81 -54.17 -61.24
CA GLU A 1021 18.61 -52.73 -61.42
C GLU A 1021 17.12 -52.36 -61.39
N ARG A 1022 16.25 -53.14 -62.07
CA ARG A 1022 14.79 -52.99 -61.94
C ARG A 1022 14.30 -53.15 -60.52
N LEU A 1023 14.78 -54.17 -59.81
CA LEU A 1023 14.34 -54.44 -58.45
C LEU A 1023 14.82 -53.35 -57.47
N VAL A 1024 16.01 -52.77 -57.69
CA VAL A 1024 16.49 -51.56 -56.99
C VAL A 1024 15.58 -50.37 -57.30
N GLU A 1025 15.30 -50.06 -58.57
CA GLU A 1025 14.38 -48.98 -58.94
C GLU A 1025 13.00 -49.11 -58.27
N GLU A 1026 12.45 -50.34 -58.17
CA GLU A 1026 11.19 -50.58 -57.46
C GLU A 1026 11.29 -50.38 -55.95
N LYS A 1027 12.44 -50.68 -55.32
CA LYS A 1027 12.67 -50.36 -53.90
C LYS A 1027 12.80 -48.85 -53.72
N ASP A 1028 13.58 -48.17 -54.55
CA ASP A 1028 13.85 -46.74 -54.42
C ASP A 1028 12.58 -45.90 -54.60
N LYS A 1029 11.74 -46.22 -55.60
CA LYS A 1029 10.41 -45.60 -55.76
C LYS A 1029 9.54 -45.81 -54.52
N LYS A 1030 9.57 -47.01 -53.95
CA LYS A 1030 8.78 -47.36 -52.75
C LYS A 1030 9.35 -46.76 -51.46
N ILE A 1031 10.65 -46.50 -51.40
CA ILE A 1031 11.29 -45.72 -50.34
C ILE A 1031 10.85 -44.27 -50.45
N GLN A 1032 10.96 -43.64 -51.63
CA GLN A 1032 10.53 -42.25 -51.85
C GLN A 1032 9.04 -42.03 -51.54
N ASP A 1033 8.16 -42.99 -51.86
CA ASP A 1033 6.74 -42.88 -51.52
C ASP A 1033 6.47 -43.07 -50.02
N LEU A 1034 7.27 -43.87 -49.30
CA LEU A 1034 7.21 -43.97 -47.84
C LEU A 1034 7.81 -42.72 -47.16
N GLU A 1035 8.88 -42.15 -47.70
CA GLU A 1035 9.50 -40.90 -47.22
C GLU A 1035 8.51 -39.74 -47.36
N LYS A 1036 7.91 -39.53 -48.53
CA LYS A 1036 6.81 -38.56 -48.73
C LYS A 1036 5.67 -38.80 -47.75
N ARG A 1037 5.28 -40.07 -47.50
CA ARG A 1037 4.20 -40.38 -46.57
C ARG A 1037 4.56 -40.07 -45.12
N ILE A 1038 5.83 -40.20 -44.75
CA ILE A 1038 6.37 -39.78 -43.46
C ILE A 1038 6.43 -38.24 -43.38
N GLU A 1039 6.83 -37.54 -44.44
CA GLU A 1039 6.79 -36.07 -44.50
C GLU A 1039 5.35 -35.54 -44.37
N GLU A 1040 4.40 -36.07 -45.15
CA GLU A 1040 2.96 -35.77 -45.06
C GLU A 1040 2.46 -35.94 -43.62
N ILE A 1041 2.63 -37.12 -43.02
CA ILE A 1041 2.17 -37.41 -41.65
C ILE A 1041 2.91 -36.54 -40.62
N SER A 1042 4.18 -36.22 -40.82
CA SER A 1042 4.93 -35.32 -39.93
C SER A 1042 4.43 -33.87 -40.03
N SER A 1043 4.00 -33.45 -41.22
CA SER A 1043 3.41 -32.13 -41.45
C SER A 1043 2.01 -32.03 -40.83
N GLU A 1044 1.18 -33.06 -40.97
CA GLU A 1044 -0.14 -33.17 -40.32
C GLU A 1044 0.00 -33.23 -38.79
N LEU A 1045 0.99 -33.96 -38.27
CA LEU A 1045 1.29 -34.01 -36.83
C LEU A 1045 1.79 -32.64 -36.33
N SER A 1046 2.57 -31.93 -37.14
CA SER A 1046 3.07 -30.57 -36.81
C SER A 1046 1.95 -29.54 -36.82
N THR A 1047 1.07 -29.54 -37.83
CA THR A 1047 -0.08 -28.60 -37.89
C THR A 1047 -1.06 -28.88 -36.76
N THR A 1048 -1.48 -30.14 -36.55
CA THR A 1048 -2.39 -30.51 -35.46
C THR A 1048 -1.79 -30.25 -34.08
N ASN A 1049 -0.48 -30.45 -33.87
CA ASN A 1049 0.17 -30.05 -32.63
C ASN A 1049 0.24 -28.51 -32.47
N SER A 1050 0.40 -27.76 -33.55
CA SER A 1050 0.31 -26.28 -33.52
C SER A 1050 -1.10 -25.79 -33.19
N GLU A 1051 -2.13 -26.48 -33.67
CA GLU A 1051 -3.54 -26.18 -33.40
C GLU A 1051 -3.93 -26.56 -31.97
N LEU A 1052 -3.49 -27.73 -31.49
CA LEU A 1052 -3.63 -28.11 -30.08
C LEU A 1052 -2.86 -27.18 -29.13
N SER A 1053 -1.77 -26.56 -29.59
CA SER A 1053 -1.06 -25.53 -28.82
C SER A 1053 -1.86 -24.23 -28.79
N LYS A 1054 -2.29 -23.70 -29.95
CA LYS A 1054 -3.17 -22.52 -30.03
C LYS A 1054 -4.44 -22.67 -29.20
N LEU A 1055 -5.13 -23.81 -29.28
CA LEU A 1055 -6.34 -24.08 -28.50
C LEU A 1055 -6.06 -24.15 -26.99
N ARG A 1056 -4.88 -24.61 -26.56
CA ARG A 1056 -4.46 -24.55 -25.14
C ARG A 1056 -4.12 -23.13 -24.70
N ASP A 1057 -3.48 -22.34 -25.56
CA ASP A 1057 -3.16 -20.94 -25.29
C ASP A 1057 -4.44 -20.09 -25.21
N GLU A 1058 -5.36 -20.27 -26.15
CA GLU A 1058 -6.70 -19.66 -26.15
C GLU A 1058 -7.53 -20.08 -24.92
N GLN A 1059 -7.53 -21.37 -24.57
CA GLN A 1059 -8.18 -21.85 -23.33
C GLN A 1059 -7.52 -21.28 -22.07
N GLY A 1060 -6.19 -21.14 -22.07
CA GLY A 1060 -5.43 -20.50 -21.00
C GLY A 1060 -5.74 -19.01 -20.85
N ASP A 1061 -5.88 -18.28 -21.95
CA ASP A 1061 -6.28 -16.87 -21.96
C ASP A 1061 -7.74 -16.65 -21.57
N VAL A 1062 -8.65 -17.55 -21.95
CA VAL A 1062 -10.03 -17.53 -21.44
C VAL A 1062 -10.04 -17.81 -19.92
N ALA A 1063 -9.24 -18.77 -19.44
CA ALA A 1063 -9.11 -19.03 -18.01
C ALA A 1063 -8.50 -17.85 -17.24
N ARG A 1064 -7.47 -17.18 -17.78
CA ARG A 1064 -6.91 -15.94 -17.22
C ARG A 1064 -7.96 -14.85 -17.12
N ARG A 1065 -8.68 -14.54 -18.20
CA ARG A 1065 -9.74 -13.51 -18.20
C ARG A 1065 -10.86 -13.81 -17.22
N LEU A 1066 -11.21 -15.08 -17.02
CA LEU A 1066 -12.21 -15.49 -16.02
C LEU A 1066 -11.68 -15.32 -14.59
N GLU A 1067 -10.41 -15.64 -14.30
CA GLU A 1067 -9.82 -15.43 -12.97
C GLU A 1067 -9.53 -13.94 -12.69
N GLU A 1068 -9.19 -13.15 -13.73
CA GLU A 1068 -9.11 -11.67 -13.67
C GLU A 1068 -10.48 -11.05 -13.35
N GLN A 1069 -11.54 -11.46 -14.06
CA GLN A 1069 -12.91 -11.02 -13.77
C GLN A 1069 -13.37 -11.44 -12.37
N LYS A 1070 -13.09 -12.69 -11.97
CA LYS A 1070 -13.42 -13.21 -10.66
C LYS A 1070 -12.68 -12.46 -9.55
N SER A 1071 -11.37 -12.26 -9.68
CA SER A 1071 -10.58 -11.50 -8.69
C SER A 1071 -10.97 -10.02 -8.63
N HIS A 1072 -11.37 -9.42 -9.75
CA HIS A 1072 -11.94 -8.06 -9.77
C HIS A 1072 -13.27 -7.99 -9.01
N LEU A 1073 -14.19 -8.93 -9.24
CA LEU A 1073 -15.46 -9.02 -8.53
C LEU A 1073 -15.26 -9.38 -7.04
N GLU A 1074 -14.31 -10.24 -6.71
CA GLU A 1074 -13.93 -10.56 -5.32
C GLU A 1074 -13.37 -9.32 -4.60
N ALA A 1075 -12.54 -8.52 -5.27
CA ALA A 1075 -12.01 -7.25 -4.76
C ALA A 1075 -13.08 -6.15 -4.62
N GLU A 1076 -14.06 -6.10 -5.51
CA GLU A 1076 -15.20 -5.18 -5.39
C GLU A 1076 -16.14 -5.63 -4.26
N ILE A 1077 -16.37 -6.94 -4.09
CA ILE A 1077 -17.13 -7.50 -2.96
C ILE A 1077 -16.44 -7.26 -1.62
N THR A 1078 -15.11 -7.36 -1.52
CA THR A 1078 -14.40 -7.01 -0.28
C THR A 1078 -14.45 -5.51 -0.02
N ARG A 1079 -14.21 -4.66 -1.01
CA ARG A 1079 -14.36 -3.21 -0.87
C ARG A 1079 -15.76 -2.81 -0.38
N LEU A 1080 -16.82 -3.39 -0.97
CA LEU A 1080 -18.20 -3.12 -0.56
C LEU A 1080 -18.52 -3.62 0.85
N LYS A 1081 -17.86 -4.68 1.34
CA LYS A 1081 -17.93 -5.11 2.75
C LYS A 1081 -17.22 -4.12 3.65
N ASP A 1082 -15.98 -3.76 3.37
CA ASP A 1082 -15.20 -2.78 4.14
C ASP A 1082 -15.93 -1.43 4.24
N GLU A 1083 -16.56 -0.99 3.15
CA GLU A 1083 -17.30 0.27 3.07
C GLU A 1083 -18.62 0.21 3.86
N ASN A 1084 -19.30 -0.95 3.88
CA ASN A 1084 -20.48 -1.21 4.72
C ASN A 1084 -20.11 -1.34 6.22
N GLU A 1085 -19.02 -2.04 6.57
CA GLU A 1085 -18.51 -2.13 7.93
C GLU A 1085 -18.08 -0.76 8.47
N ARG A 1086 -17.46 0.10 7.64
CA ARG A 1086 -17.18 1.51 7.98
C ARG A 1086 -18.45 2.33 8.21
N GLN A 1087 -19.49 2.14 7.40
CA GLN A 1087 -20.78 2.82 7.60
C GLN A 1087 -21.49 2.33 8.87
N LEU A 1088 -21.45 1.03 9.17
CA LEU A 1088 -21.96 0.46 10.43
C LEU A 1088 -21.19 0.98 11.64
N ALA A 1089 -19.86 1.06 11.57
CA ALA A 1089 -19.03 1.63 12.63
C ALA A 1089 -19.35 3.13 12.84
N ALA A 1090 -19.45 3.92 11.76
CA ALA A 1090 -19.83 5.32 11.83
C ALA A 1090 -21.23 5.50 12.46
N ALA A 1091 -22.22 4.68 12.07
CA ALA A 1091 -23.55 4.68 12.67
C ALA A 1091 -23.52 4.32 14.18
N GLN A 1092 -22.66 3.38 14.59
CA GLN A 1092 -22.45 3.05 16.00
C GLN A 1092 -21.80 4.20 16.78
N TYR A 1093 -20.80 4.87 16.21
CA TYR A 1093 -20.19 6.07 16.82
C TYR A 1093 -21.20 7.19 16.96
N HIS A 1094 -21.98 7.51 15.91
CA HIS A 1094 -23.05 8.51 16.01
C HIS A 1094 -24.13 8.12 17.03
N GLN A 1095 -24.47 6.83 17.17
CA GLN A 1095 -25.40 6.39 18.21
C GLN A 1095 -24.78 6.47 19.62
N ALA A 1096 -23.46 6.30 19.77
CA ALA A 1096 -22.75 6.48 21.03
C ALA A 1096 -22.63 7.96 21.42
N ASP A 1097 -22.29 8.83 20.46
CA ASP A 1097 -22.25 10.29 20.65
C ASP A 1097 -23.62 10.86 21.04
N LEU A 1098 -24.70 10.41 20.37
CA LEU A 1098 -26.08 10.78 20.73
C LEU A 1098 -26.46 10.32 22.15
N LYS A 1099 -26.00 9.14 22.59
CA LYS A 1099 -26.20 8.67 23.98
C LYS A 1099 -25.41 9.53 24.96
N ALA A 1100 -24.13 9.79 24.70
CA ALA A 1100 -23.31 10.65 25.54
C ALA A 1100 -23.86 12.09 25.63
N GLN A 1101 -24.39 12.63 24.53
CA GLN A 1101 -25.01 13.96 24.49
C GLN A 1101 -26.35 13.99 25.26
N ALA A 1102 -27.12 12.89 25.26
CA ALA A 1102 -28.30 12.72 26.10
C ALA A 1102 -27.96 12.54 27.59
N GLU A 1103 -26.89 11.81 27.92
CA GLU A 1103 -26.39 11.69 29.30
C GLU A 1103 -25.87 13.03 29.83
N ILE A 1104 -25.17 13.81 29.00
CA ILE A 1104 -24.73 15.18 29.33
C ILE A 1104 -25.92 16.11 29.53
N SER A 1105 -26.97 16.05 28.69
CA SER A 1105 -28.15 16.90 28.86
C SER A 1105 -28.98 16.49 30.09
N GLN A 1106 -29.08 15.20 30.39
CA GLN A 1106 -29.71 14.69 31.62
C GLN A 1106 -28.93 15.11 32.87
N HIS A 1107 -27.59 15.02 32.86
CA HIS A 1107 -26.75 15.48 33.96
C HIS A 1107 -26.81 17.01 34.12
N ALA A 1108 -26.89 17.77 33.02
CA ALA A 1108 -27.12 19.21 33.08
C ALA A 1108 -28.48 19.54 33.70
N GLN A 1109 -29.55 18.85 33.28
CA GLN A 1109 -30.89 19.01 33.86
C GLN A 1109 -30.89 18.69 35.37
N GLN A 1110 -30.31 17.56 35.79
CA GLN A 1110 -30.21 17.19 37.20
C GLN A 1110 -29.42 18.21 38.03
N ASN A 1111 -28.36 18.80 37.46
CA ASN A 1111 -27.63 19.87 38.12
C ASN A 1111 -28.49 21.15 38.26
N TYR A 1112 -29.21 21.56 37.22
CA TYR A 1112 -30.16 22.67 37.28
C TYR A 1112 -31.28 22.44 38.30
N GLU A 1113 -31.85 21.24 38.35
CA GLU A 1113 -32.82 20.83 39.38
C GLU A 1113 -32.22 20.92 40.79
N SER A 1114 -30.96 20.48 40.97
CA SER A 1114 -30.25 20.58 42.25
C SER A 1114 -29.98 22.03 42.68
N GLU A 1115 -29.62 22.92 41.74
CA GLU A 1115 -29.41 24.35 42.03
C GLU A 1115 -30.74 25.06 42.28
N LEU A 1116 -31.83 24.71 41.59
CA LEU A 1116 -33.18 25.21 41.89
C LEU A 1116 -33.62 24.80 43.31
N VAL A 1117 -33.34 23.58 43.75
CA VAL A 1117 -33.58 23.15 45.14
C VAL A 1117 -32.72 23.95 46.13
N LYS A 1118 -31.40 24.11 45.89
CA LYS A 1118 -30.52 24.93 46.73
C LYS A 1118 -30.96 26.39 46.79
N HIS A 1119 -31.44 26.96 45.68
CA HIS A 1119 -31.99 28.32 45.63
C HIS A 1119 -33.32 28.43 46.40
N ALA A 1120 -34.20 27.42 46.33
CA ALA A 1120 -35.42 27.38 47.13
C ALA A 1120 -35.11 27.26 48.64
N GLU A 1121 -34.13 26.45 49.02
CA GLU A 1121 -33.63 26.36 50.40
C GLU A 1121 -32.99 27.68 50.86
N ALA A 1122 -32.17 28.32 50.03
CA ALA A 1122 -31.56 29.62 50.32
C ALA A 1122 -32.63 30.73 50.47
N ALA A 1123 -33.67 30.73 49.62
CA ALA A 1123 -34.79 31.66 49.72
C ALA A 1123 -35.62 31.43 51.00
N LYS A 1124 -35.87 30.16 51.36
CA LYS A 1124 -36.53 29.76 52.62
C LYS A 1124 -35.71 30.19 53.84
N ASN A 1125 -34.40 29.98 53.82
CA ASN A 1125 -33.49 30.42 54.88
C ASN A 1125 -33.44 31.96 54.99
N LEU A 1126 -33.43 32.67 53.87
CA LEU A 1126 -33.54 34.14 53.85
C LEU A 1126 -34.89 34.62 54.40
N GLN A 1127 -35.99 33.91 54.14
CA GLN A 1127 -37.30 34.19 54.73
C GLN A 1127 -37.32 33.97 56.25
N LEU A 1128 -36.71 32.87 56.73
CA LEU A 1128 -36.54 32.60 58.16
C LEU A 1128 -35.72 33.71 58.84
N VAL A 1129 -34.53 34.02 58.34
CA VAL A 1129 -33.67 35.09 58.89
C VAL A 1129 -34.35 36.47 58.83
N ARG A 1130 -35.16 36.75 57.80
CA ARG A 1130 -35.99 37.97 57.76
C ARG A 1130 -37.09 37.97 58.82
N SER A 1131 -37.72 36.83 59.10
CA SER A 1131 -38.73 36.71 60.17
C SER A 1131 -38.11 36.87 61.56
N GLU A 1132 -36.97 36.22 61.82
CA GLU A 1132 -36.18 36.34 63.05
C GLU A 1132 -35.70 37.79 63.25
N ALA A 1133 -35.14 38.43 62.22
CA ALA A 1133 -34.69 39.82 62.30
C ALA A 1133 -35.85 40.81 62.50
N ASN A 1134 -37.06 40.50 62.05
CA ASN A 1134 -38.26 41.30 62.33
C ASN A 1134 -38.80 41.05 63.75
N GLN A 1135 -38.74 39.82 64.25
CA GLN A 1135 -39.10 39.50 65.64
C GLN A 1135 -38.13 40.18 66.62
N LEU A 1136 -36.82 40.08 66.40
CA LEU A 1136 -35.79 40.76 67.20
C LEU A 1136 -35.95 42.29 67.18
N LYS A 1137 -36.42 42.88 66.06
CA LYS A 1137 -36.77 44.32 66.01
C LYS A 1137 -37.98 44.64 66.88
N LEU A 1138 -39.02 43.80 66.88
CA LEU A 1138 -40.19 43.99 67.74
C LEU A 1138 -39.79 43.87 69.22
N GLU A 1139 -39.04 42.84 69.59
CA GLU A 1139 -38.51 42.63 70.95
C GLU A 1139 -37.61 43.80 71.41
N LEU A 1140 -36.81 44.37 70.51
CA LEU A 1140 -35.98 45.54 70.80
C LEU A 1140 -36.82 46.83 70.95
N VAL A 1141 -37.86 47.02 70.13
CA VAL A 1141 -38.80 48.14 70.27
C VAL A 1141 -39.60 48.03 71.57
N GLU A 1142 -40.06 46.82 71.93
CA GLU A 1142 -40.75 46.57 73.19
C GLU A 1142 -39.82 46.81 74.40
N SER A 1143 -38.61 46.25 74.37
CA SER A 1143 -37.59 46.48 75.40
C SER A 1143 -37.25 47.97 75.56
N ARG A 1144 -37.22 48.72 74.47
CA ARG A 1144 -37.01 50.18 74.48
C ARG A 1144 -38.21 50.93 75.05
N ALA A 1145 -39.43 50.54 74.71
CA ALA A 1145 -40.65 51.10 75.28
C ALA A 1145 -40.72 50.85 76.79
N GLN A 1146 -40.39 49.63 77.25
CA GLN A 1146 -40.27 49.28 78.68
C GLN A 1146 -39.17 50.11 79.37
N ALA A 1147 -38.00 50.28 78.75
CA ALA A 1147 -36.95 51.14 79.30
C ALA A 1147 -37.36 52.62 79.40
N ASP A 1148 -38.10 53.14 78.42
CA ASP A 1148 -38.57 54.52 78.42
C ASP A 1148 -39.79 54.74 79.33
N THR A 1149 -40.59 53.71 79.66
CA THR A 1149 -41.55 53.78 80.78
C THR A 1149 -40.82 53.75 82.12
N TYR A 1150 -39.84 52.87 82.34
CA TYR A 1150 -39.07 52.85 83.59
C TYR A 1150 -38.31 54.16 83.85
N LYS A 1151 -37.86 54.88 82.81
CA LYS A 1151 -37.31 56.24 82.96
C LYS A 1151 -38.35 57.25 83.44
N LYS A 1152 -39.57 57.24 82.88
CA LYS A 1152 -40.67 58.13 83.30
C LYS A 1152 -41.12 57.83 84.73
N ASP A 1153 -41.19 56.55 85.08
CA ASP A 1153 -41.42 56.06 86.43
C ASP A 1153 -40.35 56.53 87.42
N LEU A 1154 -39.09 56.63 86.97
CA LEU A 1154 -37.98 57.14 87.77
C LEU A 1154 -38.08 58.66 87.94
N THR A 1155 -38.29 59.43 86.86
CA THR A 1155 -38.40 60.89 86.96
C THR A 1155 -39.60 61.32 87.81
N GLN A 1156 -40.75 60.65 87.71
CA GLN A 1156 -41.90 60.90 88.59
C GLN A 1156 -41.60 60.57 90.07
N LYS A 1157 -40.78 59.55 90.33
CA LYS A 1157 -40.31 59.23 91.69
C LYS A 1157 -39.31 60.27 92.18
N GLU A 1158 -38.41 60.75 91.34
CA GLU A 1158 -37.47 61.84 91.67
C GLU A 1158 -38.21 63.16 91.93
N GLU A 1159 -39.20 63.52 91.12
CA GLU A 1159 -40.11 64.66 91.32
C GLU A 1159 -40.84 64.54 92.67
N SER A 1160 -41.48 63.40 92.96
CA SER A 1160 -42.16 63.19 94.25
C SER A 1160 -41.23 63.17 95.45
N TRP A 1161 -39.97 62.72 95.30
CA TRP A 1161 -38.94 62.82 96.34
C TRP A 1161 -38.47 64.27 96.55
N ASN A 1162 -38.34 65.05 95.48
CA ASN A 1162 -38.00 66.47 95.57
C ASN A 1162 -39.14 67.26 96.24
N GLU A 1163 -40.40 67.01 95.88
CA GLU A 1163 -41.55 67.57 96.60
C GLU A 1163 -41.52 67.21 98.10
N LEU A 1164 -41.20 65.95 98.44
CA LEU A 1164 -41.15 65.52 99.84
C LEU A 1164 -39.99 66.20 100.60
N LYS A 1165 -38.84 66.34 99.95
CA LYS A 1165 -37.67 67.06 100.46
C LYS A 1165 -37.97 68.55 100.68
N ASP A 1166 -38.59 69.21 99.71
CA ASP A 1166 -38.92 70.64 99.78
C ASP A 1166 -39.97 70.92 100.86
N ARG A 1167 -40.94 70.00 101.06
CA ARG A 1167 -41.84 70.02 102.23
C ARG A 1167 -41.04 69.95 103.54
N TYR A 1168 -40.13 68.98 103.70
CA TYR A 1168 -39.29 68.89 104.91
C TYR A 1168 -38.34 70.09 105.10
N GLU A 1169 -37.80 70.67 104.04
CA GLU A 1169 -36.99 71.90 104.12
C GLU A 1169 -37.85 73.11 104.52
N SER A 1170 -39.10 73.19 104.05
CA SER A 1170 -40.05 74.21 104.49
C SER A 1170 -40.43 74.05 105.97
N GLU A 1171 -40.71 72.82 106.44
CA GLU A 1171 -40.97 72.51 107.85
C GLU A 1171 -39.76 72.85 108.75
N LEU A 1172 -38.54 72.51 108.30
CA LEU A 1172 -37.31 72.90 108.96
C LEU A 1172 -37.15 74.42 109.03
N SER A 1173 -37.53 75.15 107.97
CA SER A 1173 -37.52 76.62 107.96
C SER A 1173 -38.55 77.23 108.93
N GLU A 1174 -39.73 76.62 109.07
CA GLU A 1174 -40.71 77.04 110.09
C GLU A 1174 -40.22 76.76 111.51
N LEU A 1175 -39.61 75.60 111.75
CA LEU A 1175 -39.03 75.26 113.05
C LEU A 1175 -37.86 76.18 113.40
N GLN A 1176 -37.07 76.61 112.41
CA GLN A 1176 -36.04 77.65 112.59
C GLN A 1176 -36.67 79.01 112.92
N LYS A 1177 -37.70 79.46 112.18
CA LYS A 1177 -38.43 80.71 112.48
C LYS A 1177 -39.04 80.69 113.89
N ARG A 1178 -39.72 79.60 114.29
CA ARG A 1178 -40.25 79.41 115.66
C ARG A 1178 -39.13 79.44 116.71
N ARG A 1179 -37.93 78.93 116.40
CA ARG A 1179 -36.74 79.00 117.27
C ARG A 1179 -36.13 80.40 117.36
N GLU A 1180 -36.38 81.28 116.38
CA GLU A 1180 -35.92 82.67 116.38
C GLU A 1180 -36.95 83.61 117.02
N GLU A 1181 -38.25 83.41 116.80
CA GLU A 1181 -39.32 84.09 117.53
C GLU A 1181 -39.26 83.84 119.05
N THR A 1182 -38.92 82.61 119.46
CA THR A 1182 -38.72 82.26 120.88
C THR A 1182 -37.42 82.83 121.46
N LYS A 1183 -36.41 83.14 120.64
CA LYS A 1183 -35.24 83.93 121.07
C LYS A 1183 -35.55 85.43 121.18
N ALA A 1184 -36.37 85.97 120.27
CA ALA A 1184 -36.64 87.41 120.18
C ALA A 1184 -37.51 87.96 121.32
N LYS A 1185 -38.30 87.12 121.99
CA LYS A 1185 -39.31 87.54 122.99
C LYS A 1185 -38.87 87.49 124.45
N ALA A 1186 -37.60 87.23 124.76
CA ALA A 1186 -37.16 87.08 126.15
C ALA A 1186 -35.73 87.61 126.43
N LEU A 1187 -35.62 88.86 126.92
CA LEU A 1187 -34.64 89.26 127.95
C LEU A 1187 -34.81 90.71 128.46
N HIS A 1188 -35.81 90.92 129.34
CA HIS A 1188 -35.74 91.89 130.46
C HIS A 1188 -36.77 91.46 131.55
N PRO A 1189 -36.47 91.65 132.85
CA PRO A 1189 -35.61 90.67 133.50
C PRO A 1189 -36.08 90.17 134.89
N THR A 1190 -35.95 88.86 135.14
CA THR A 1190 -35.72 88.32 136.51
C THR A 1190 -35.04 86.94 136.51
N TRP A 1191 -33.82 86.90 137.05
CA TRP A 1191 -33.22 85.86 137.90
C TRP A 1191 -33.42 84.34 137.65
N LYS A 1192 -32.26 83.66 137.53
CA LYS A 1192 -31.81 82.42 138.22
C LYS A 1192 -31.98 81.02 137.58
N VAL A 1193 -30.90 80.23 137.80
CA VAL A 1193 -30.80 78.76 138.01
C VAL A 1193 -30.60 77.81 136.79
N PHE A 1194 -29.53 77.01 136.91
CA PHE A 1194 -29.10 75.78 136.20
C PHE A 1194 -28.80 75.85 134.67
N LYS A 1195 -27.75 75.23 134.07
CA LYS A 1195 -26.60 74.36 134.42
C LYS A 1195 -26.64 72.93 133.81
N ARG A 1196 -25.79 72.74 132.77
CA ARG A 1196 -25.19 71.48 132.24
C ARG A 1196 -26.11 70.35 131.73
N SER A 1197 -25.98 70.05 130.43
CA SER A 1197 -25.49 68.76 129.90
C SER A 1197 -25.33 68.87 128.36
N SER A 1198 -24.48 68.16 127.61
CA SER A 1198 -23.12 67.63 127.72
C SER A 1198 -22.96 66.60 126.58
N ASN A 1199 -21.97 66.81 125.73
CA ASN A 1199 -21.46 65.99 124.61
C ASN A 1199 -21.78 64.47 124.56
N SER A 1200 -21.94 63.93 123.34
CA SER A 1200 -21.12 62.86 122.69
C SER A 1200 -21.92 62.13 121.58
N CYS A 1201 -21.36 61.81 120.40
CA CYS A 1201 -20.74 60.52 119.97
C CYS A 1201 -21.74 59.31 119.84
N VAL A 1202 -21.60 58.29 118.97
CA VAL A 1202 -20.69 57.96 117.84
C VAL A 1202 -21.27 56.75 117.03
N VAL A 1203 -21.29 56.81 115.69
CA VAL A 1203 -21.01 55.73 114.68
C VAL A 1203 -21.78 54.36 114.65
N ARG A 1204 -22.05 53.87 113.39
CA ARG A 1204 -22.14 52.46 112.85
C ARG A 1204 -23.48 51.68 112.71
N ARG A 1205 -23.62 51.08 111.49
CA ARG A 1205 -24.25 49.76 111.12
C ARG A 1205 -25.80 49.65 111.24
N LYS A 1206 -26.56 48.78 110.55
CA LYS A 1206 -26.29 47.56 109.71
C LYS A 1206 -27.56 47.13 108.90
N LEU A 1207 -27.40 46.22 107.91
CA LEU A 1207 -28.42 45.26 107.38
C LEU A 1207 -29.61 45.84 106.55
N LEU A 1208 -30.37 45.06 105.75
CA LEU A 1208 -30.57 43.58 105.66
C LEU A 1208 -30.77 43.09 104.19
N MET A 1209 -30.63 41.77 103.94
CA MET A 1209 -30.97 41.08 102.67
C MET A 1209 -32.40 40.49 102.71
N PHE A 1210 -32.97 40.08 101.56
CA PHE A 1210 -33.77 38.85 101.45
C PHE A 1210 -33.72 38.25 100.02
N SER A 1211 -34.13 36.99 99.83
CA SER A 1211 -33.98 36.20 98.59
C SER A 1211 -35.00 35.05 98.47
N ILE A 1212 -35.41 34.71 97.24
CA ILE A 1212 -36.11 33.50 96.69
C ILE A 1212 -36.18 33.76 95.15
N ILE A 1213 -35.62 32.99 94.20
CA ILE A 1213 -35.68 31.56 93.80
C ILE A 1213 -36.96 31.15 93.03
N TYR A 1214 -36.83 30.87 91.72
CA TYR A 1214 -37.31 29.62 91.07
C TYR A 1214 -36.64 29.36 89.69
N GLN A 1215 -37.01 28.27 89.00
CA GLN A 1215 -36.29 27.61 87.88
C GLN A 1215 -36.78 28.08 86.46
N HIS A 1216 -36.26 27.67 85.27
CA HIS A 1216 -35.82 26.33 84.81
C HIS A 1216 -34.93 26.34 83.52
N LYS A 1217 -34.35 25.16 83.23
CA LYS A 1217 -33.61 24.59 82.05
C LYS A 1217 -33.76 25.30 80.67
N LYS A 1218 -32.85 25.15 79.67
CA LYS A 1218 -31.95 24.02 79.31
C LYS A 1218 -30.87 24.45 78.28
N VAL A 1219 -29.67 23.85 78.30
CA VAL A 1219 -28.66 23.88 77.22
C VAL A 1219 -27.95 22.52 77.18
N ASN A 1220 -27.57 22.01 75.99
CA ASN A 1220 -26.42 21.10 75.85
C ASN A 1220 -25.90 21.03 74.40
N VAL A 1221 -24.62 20.66 74.23
CA VAL A 1221 -23.86 20.68 72.95
C VAL A 1221 -23.39 19.26 72.58
N CYS A 1222 -22.93 19.09 71.34
CA CYS A 1222 -22.47 17.84 70.71
C CYS A 1222 -21.44 17.02 71.50
N ALA A 1223 -21.47 15.70 71.29
CA ALA A 1223 -20.34 14.79 71.48
C ALA A 1223 -20.40 13.69 70.39
N SER A 1224 -19.25 13.09 70.05
CA SER A 1224 -19.08 12.18 68.90
C SER A 1224 -18.34 10.88 69.28
N SER A 1225 -18.19 9.96 68.31
CA SER A 1225 -17.41 8.70 68.38
C SER A 1225 -18.04 7.57 69.22
N SER A 1226 -17.71 6.27 69.08
CA SER A 1226 -17.15 5.47 67.96
C SER A 1226 -17.19 3.97 68.34
N ASN A 1227 -16.98 3.09 67.35
CA ASN A 1227 -16.79 1.60 67.37
C ASN A 1227 -18.00 0.78 66.88
N ILE A 1228 -17.91 -0.40 66.23
CA ILE A 1228 -16.92 -1.18 65.43
C ILE A 1228 -17.20 -2.68 65.67
N ARG A 1229 -17.18 -3.49 64.58
CA ARG A 1229 -17.25 -4.98 64.50
C ARG A 1229 -18.58 -5.67 64.88
N ASN A 1230 -19.12 -6.42 63.91
CA ASN A 1230 -18.93 -7.89 63.94
C ASN A 1230 -18.96 -8.52 62.54
N LEU A 1231 -18.55 -9.79 62.43
CA LEU A 1231 -18.37 -10.53 61.17
C LEU A 1231 -19.57 -11.45 60.86
N ASN A 1232 -19.80 -11.74 59.56
CA ASN A 1232 -19.82 -13.10 58.99
C ASN A 1232 -20.02 -13.03 57.46
N TRP A 1233 -19.06 -13.53 56.65
CA TRP A 1233 -18.97 -14.91 56.10
C TRP A 1233 -19.97 -15.23 54.97
N THR A 1234 -19.43 -15.31 53.74
CA THR A 1234 -19.68 -16.28 52.63
C THR A 1234 -21.06 -17.01 52.55
N ARG A 1235 -21.63 -17.30 51.37
CA ARG A 1235 -20.96 -17.85 50.17
C ARG A 1235 -21.92 -17.99 48.97
N ARG A 1236 -21.41 -17.72 47.75
CA ARG A 1236 -21.86 -18.22 46.42
C ARG A 1236 -23.32 -17.95 45.96
N GLY A 1237 -23.41 -17.66 44.67
CA GLY A 1237 -24.59 -17.44 43.84
C GLY A 1237 -24.08 -17.05 42.46
#